data_AF-A0A7G9LEQ8-F1
#
_entry.id   AF-A0A7G9LEQ8-F1
#
_cell.length_a   1.000
_cell.length_b   1.000
_cell.length_c   1.000
_cell.angle_alpha   90.00
_cell.angle_beta   90.00
_cell.angle_gamma   90.00
#
_symmetry.space_group_name_H-M   'P 1'
#
loop_
_entity.id
_entity.type
_entity.pdbx_description
1 polymer ?
#
loop_
_entity_poly.entity_id
_entity_poly.type
_entity_poly.pdbx_seq_one_letter_code
_entity_poly.pdbx_strand_id
1 'polypeptide(L)'
;MLLTFFQLNSQTNKPPVLTATGRQVFCPQSQINIVTDFTITDEDDTELSSFFIQISAGYQSGFDELSLTGNHPTINSDWNATEGKLSLTGIGTSKILLTDLEKAVKEVVFSTTATTITEDKFFSLTIGDANYLPSTDHFYEFISDLSITWSDARIAAENRTYYGRQGYLATLTSAEEAQFAGEQASGAGWIGGSDEETEGVWKWVTGPEAGTIFWNGQVNGTTPNYANWNNNEPNDHREDNTTGEDYAHITDPSIGIVGAWNDLPNIGGTDLYIPKGYIVEYGKPSDPVLNIVATTSIYIPKIDSTTDASVCETGSATINAIPTEGQVLWYDAQTGGTLLFAGNDFTTPVLTSSTTYYATVSVNGCNTFERKPVMVTVIQRPTITSTSNDLICSGSANLAAQTSDGSVFWYDSLTSTTPIFTGNNFKTPNLTATTSYYVEARYFDCKSSSRTEVIAELDTRIPEFDLVESEYVLCKDIGSITLETENSQDNYVYQWFKEGEVIAGNSASISINTSGNYSVKAISIAGCESKPKTILVNDSEIATITKEDILIIDDSNNNSIQIINTNLGIGEYQFSIDDKFGSYKDVGFFENISTGTHVLFIKDMGGCGIIEYTFSILEYPKFFTPNNDGKNDMWNIKGYNKDQYTVTDIYIYNRFGVLIYKIDAGSSGWNGTYNGKKLPPNSYWFQTILTDKNGLSVEKKGSISLIRN
;
A
#
# COMPACT_ATOMS: atom_id res chain seq x y z
N MET A 1 -88.22 -11.48 -70.76
CA MET A 1 -86.75 -11.44 -70.82
C MET A 1 -86.34 -10.02 -71.17
N LEU A 2 -85.97 -9.23 -70.17
CA LEU A 2 -84.98 -8.14 -70.17
C LEU A 2 -85.08 -7.50 -68.77
N LEU A 3 -84.21 -7.94 -67.85
CA LEU A 3 -83.98 -7.21 -66.59
C LEU A 3 -82.84 -6.23 -66.85
N THR A 4 -83.14 -4.94 -66.77
CA THR A 4 -82.16 -3.85 -66.67
C THR A 4 -81.55 -3.86 -65.27
N PHE A 5 -80.26 -4.15 -65.19
CA PHE A 5 -79.43 -3.90 -64.00
C PHE A 5 -79.14 -2.40 -63.90
N PHE A 6 -79.60 -1.75 -62.84
CA PHE A 6 -79.05 -0.47 -62.38
C PHE A 6 -77.79 -0.78 -61.56
N GLN A 7 -76.61 -0.41 -62.06
CA GLN A 7 -75.40 -0.28 -61.23
C GLN A 7 -75.53 1.03 -60.44
N LEU A 8 -75.79 0.93 -59.15
CA LEU A 8 -75.51 1.98 -58.18
C LEU A 8 -74.00 1.97 -57.92
N ASN A 9 -73.26 2.94 -58.46
CA ASN A 9 -71.93 3.27 -57.96
C ASN A 9 -72.12 3.93 -56.58
N SER A 10 -71.88 3.21 -55.48
CA SER A 10 -71.62 3.89 -54.22
C SER A 10 -70.27 4.58 -54.35
N GLN A 11 -70.23 5.92 -54.25
CA GLN A 11 -68.97 6.61 -54.00
C GLN A 11 -68.40 6.03 -52.70
N THR A 12 -67.18 5.50 -52.78
CA THR A 12 -66.43 5.03 -51.61
C THR A 12 -66.01 6.25 -50.82
N ASN A 13 -66.49 6.38 -49.57
CA ASN A 13 -66.07 7.46 -48.67
C ASN A 13 -64.54 7.46 -48.57
N LYS A 14 -63.88 8.58 -48.84
CA LYS A 14 -62.44 8.68 -48.60
C LYS A 14 -62.21 9.12 -47.15
N PRO A 15 -61.10 8.69 -46.53
CA PRO A 15 -60.76 9.17 -45.22
C PRO A 15 -60.18 10.60 -45.31
N PRO A 16 -60.43 11.44 -44.30
CA PRO A 16 -59.81 12.76 -44.16
C PRO A 16 -58.28 12.67 -44.00
N VAL A 17 -57.63 13.79 -44.30
CA VAL A 17 -56.17 13.99 -44.19
C VAL A 17 -55.90 15.06 -43.13
N LEU A 18 -55.09 14.69 -42.13
CA LEU A 18 -54.61 15.56 -41.07
C LEU A 18 -53.18 15.99 -41.29
N THR A 19 -52.88 17.24 -40.94
CA THR A 19 -51.51 17.66 -40.63
C THR A 19 -51.49 18.54 -39.40
N ALA A 20 -50.48 18.34 -38.55
CA ALA A 20 -50.22 19.17 -37.39
C ALA A 20 -48.74 19.51 -37.34
N THR A 21 -48.41 20.69 -36.82
CA THR A 21 -47.04 21.08 -36.49
C THR A 21 -46.99 21.53 -35.04
N GLY A 22 -45.95 21.09 -34.33
CA GLY A 22 -45.75 21.45 -32.93
C GLY A 22 -44.62 20.63 -32.32
N ARG A 23 -43.49 21.29 -32.04
CA ARG A 23 -42.46 20.84 -31.10
C ARG A 23 -42.03 22.08 -30.32
N GLN A 24 -42.68 22.31 -29.19
CA GLN A 24 -42.55 23.57 -28.46
C GLN A 24 -41.91 23.38 -27.09
N VAL A 25 -41.09 24.35 -26.68
CA VAL A 25 -40.59 24.41 -25.31
C VAL A 25 -41.75 24.64 -24.34
N PHE A 26 -41.86 23.82 -23.30
CA PHE A 26 -42.83 23.99 -22.22
C PHE A 26 -42.17 24.58 -20.97
N CYS A 27 -42.73 25.70 -20.49
CA CYS A 27 -42.33 26.31 -19.22
C CYS A 27 -43.31 25.85 -18.13
N PRO A 28 -42.84 25.15 -17.09
CA PRO A 28 -43.69 24.76 -15.97
C PRO A 28 -44.43 25.98 -15.39
N GLN A 29 -45.68 25.78 -14.94
CA GLN A 29 -46.60 26.83 -14.43
C GLN A 29 -47.25 27.72 -15.51
N SER A 30 -47.11 27.38 -16.79
CA SER A 30 -47.84 28.01 -17.89
C SER A 30 -48.77 27.00 -18.59
N GLN A 31 -49.73 27.51 -19.36
CA GLN A 31 -50.45 26.72 -20.36
C GLN A 31 -49.77 26.91 -21.71
N ILE A 32 -49.82 25.90 -22.57
CA ILE A 32 -49.27 25.98 -23.92
C ILE A 32 -50.21 25.34 -24.94
N ASN A 33 -50.39 25.97 -26.09
CA ASN A 33 -51.07 25.33 -27.22
C ASN A 33 -50.28 24.09 -27.66
N ILE A 34 -50.98 22.98 -27.85
CA ILE A 34 -50.35 21.71 -28.23
C ILE A 34 -49.87 21.70 -29.69
N VAL A 35 -50.40 22.60 -30.51
CA VAL A 35 -50.02 22.79 -31.92
C VAL A 35 -49.63 24.25 -32.19
N THR A 36 -48.67 24.48 -33.08
CA THR A 36 -48.44 25.78 -33.73
C THR A 36 -49.33 25.97 -34.95
N ASP A 37 -49.66 24.88 -35.64
CA ASP A 37 -50.59 24.87 -36.76
C ASP A 37 -51.24 23.49 -36.90
N PHE A 38 -52.46 23.47 -37.44
CA PHE A 38 -53.25 22.27 -37.67
C PHE A 38 -54.16 22.50 -38.87
N THR A 39 -54.25 21.52 -39.76
CA THR A 39 -55.19 21.51 -40.89
C THR A 39 -55.83 20.14 -41.05
N ILE A 40 -57.07 20.16 -41.51
CA ILE A 40 -57.82 18.96 -41.88
C ILE A 40 -58.54 19.19 -43.21
N THR A 41 -58.35 18.28 -44.14
CA THR A 41 -59.03 18.31 -45.44
C THR A 41 -59.64 16.96 -45.75
N ASP A 42 -60.80 16.99 -46.39
CA ASP A 42 -61.50 15.79 -46.84
C ASP A 42 -62.08 16.09 -48.24
N GLU A 43 -62.04 15.11 -49.13
CA GLU A 43 -62.44 15.29 -50.54
C GLU A 43 -63.95 15.17 -50.74
N ASP A 44 -64.64 14.49 -49.83
CA ASP A 44 -66.06 14.12 -49.96
C ASP A 44 -66.91 14.47 -48.73
N ASP A 45 -66.30 14.69 -47.56
CA ASP A 45 -66.98 15.17 -46.36
C ASP A 45 -66.54 16.60 -45.97
N THR A 46 -67.43 17.35 -45.32
CA THR A 46 -67.09 18.65 -44.71
C THR A 46 -67.34 18.68 -43.20
N GLU A 47 -67.73 17.54 -42.64
CA GLU A 47 -68.18 17.41 -41.25
C GLU A 47 -67.70 16.10 -40.63
N LEU A 48 -67.34 16.13 -39.33
CA LEU A 48 -66.94 14.96 -38.55
C LEU A 48 -67.82 14.78 -37.32
N SER A 49 -68.08 13.52 -36.94
CA SER A 49 -68.86 13.23 -35.74
C SER A 49 -68.08 13.52 -34.45
N SER A 50 -66.79 13.14 -34.43
CA SER A 50 -65.90 13.32 -33.29
C SER A 50 -64.45 13.45 -33.73
N PHE A 51 -63.62 14.01 -32.86
CA PHE A 51 -62.18 14.13 -32.99
C PHE A 51 -61.53 13.97 -31.62
N PHE A 52 -60.39 13.30 -31.57
CA PHE A 52 -59.74 12.97 -30.29
C PHE A 52 -58.31 13.49 -30.25
N ILE A 53 -57.91 13.95 -29.08
CA ILE A 53 -56.56 14.42 -28.82
C ILE A 53 -56.09 13.75 -27.53
N GLN A 54 -55.00 13.00 -27.59
CA GLN A 54 -54.51 12.24 -26.44
C GLN A 54 -53.07 12.61 -26.13
N ILE A 55 -52.72 12.65 -24.84
CA ILE A 55 -51.33 12.66 -24.39
C ILE A 55 -50.80 11.23 -24.56
N SER A 56 -50.21 10.96 -25.72
CA SER A 56 -49.85 9.61 -26.16
C SER A 56 -48.58 9.08 -25.51
N ALA A 57 -47.71 9.97 -25.03
CA ALA A 57 -46.51 9.59 -24.29
C ALA A 57 -46.16 10.65 -23.25
N GLY A 58 -45.61 10.19 -22.13
CA GLY A 58 -45.22 11.03 -21.01
C GLY A 58 -46.39 11.50 -20.13
N TYR A 59 -47.60 10.96 -20.30
CA TYR A 59 -48.77 11.39 -19.51
C TYR A 59 -48.57 11.16 -18.01
N GLN A 60 -48.81 12.19 -17.19
CA GLN A 60 -48.83 12.08 -15.73
C GLN A 60 -50.28 12.14 -15.22
N SER A 61 -50.88 10.95 -15.05
CA SER A 61 -52.26 10.81 -14.61
C SER A 61 -52.57 11.59 -13.33
N GLY A 62 -53.68 12.33 -13.36
CA GLY A 62 -54.12 13.20 -12.25
C GLY A 62 -53.43 14.56 -12.16
N PHE A 63 -52.39 14.82 -12.96
CA PHE A 63 -51.67 16.10 -12.99
C PHE A 63 -51.80 16.85 -14.31
N ASP A 64 -51.70 16.12 -15.42
CA ASP A 64 -51.73 16.64 -16.78
C ASP A 64 -53.18 16.77 -17.28
N GLU A 65 -53.48 17.84 -18.02
CA GLU A 65 -54.81 18.11 -18.57
C GLU A 65 -54.72 18.77 -19.95
N LEU A 66 -55.57 18.31 -20.88
CA LEU A 66 -55.88 19.02 -22.12
C LEU A 66 -57.24 19.71 -22.00
N SER A 67 -57.30 20.98 -22.38
CA SER A 67 -58.55 21.74 -22.38
C SER A 67 -58.72 22.55 -23.67
N LEU A 68 -59.95 22.63 -24.16
CA LEU A 68 -60.31 23.52 -25.26
C LEU A 68 -60.56 24.93 -24.71
N THR A 69 -59.77 25.91 -25.16
CA THR A 69 -59.98 27.31 -24.80
C THR A 69 -60.72 28.07 -25.91
N GLY A 70 -61.10 29.32 -25.64
CA GLY A 70 -61.82 30.16 -26.60
C GLY A 70 -63.33 29.90 -26.68
N ASN A 71 -63.96 30.37 -27.75
CA ASN A 71 -65.42 30.29 -27.94
C ASN A 71 -65.77 29.46 -29.17
N HIS A 72 -66.20 28.22 -28.94
CA HIS A 72 -66.56 27.25 -29.98
C HIS A 72 -68.01 26.79 -29.80
N PRO A 73 -69.03 27.59 -30.20
CA PRO A 73 -70.43 27.33 -29.88
C PRO A 73 -71.03 26.11 -30.61
N THR A 74 -70.27 25.45 -31.49
CA THR A 74 -70.68 24.25 -32.24
C THR A 74 -70.01 22.97 -31.71
N ILE A 75 -69.04 23.07 -30.81
CA ILE A 75 -68.21 21.97 -30.33
C ILE A 75 -68.37 21.81 -28.81
N ASN A 76 -68.60 20.58 -28.37
CA ASN A 76 -68.47 20.14 -26.99
C ASN A 76 -67.10 19.48 -26.79
N SER A 77 -66.43 19.77 -25.67
CA SER A 77 -65.15 19.16 -25.28
C SER A 77 -65.30 18.38 -23.97
N ASP A 78 -64.77 17.17 -23.90
CA ASP A 78 -64.82 16.31 -22.71
C ASP A 78 -63.45 15.67 -22.43
N TRP A 79 -62.92 15.88 -21.23
CA TRP A 79 -61.59 15.38 -20.82
C TRP A 79 -61.74 14.09 -20.01
N ASN A 80 -61.16 13.00 -20.51
CA ASN A 80 -61.02 11.75 -19.80
C ASN A 80 -59.63 11.68 -19.15
N ALA A 81 -59.59 11.94 -17.84
CA ALA A 81 -58.35 11.92 -17.06
C ALA A 81 -57.74 10.52 -16.90
N THR A 82 -58.49 9.44 -17.08
CA THR A 82 -57.93 8.09 -17.05
C THR A 82 -57.13 7.83 -18.33
N GLU A 83 -57.71 8.14 -19.49
CA GLU A 83 -57.07 7.91 -20.79
C GLU A 83 -56.05 8.98 -21.17
N GLY A 84 -56.09 10.14 -20.51
CA GLY A 84 -55.33 11.32 -20.92
C GLY A 84 -55.81 11.87 -22.27
N LYS A 85 -57.13 11.79 -22.51
CA LYS A 85 -57.75 12.00 -23.83
C LYS A 85 -58.86 13.04 -23.79
N LEU A 86 -58.76 14.04 -24.65
CA LEU A 86 -59.76 15.06 -24.91
C LEU A 86 -60.61 14.67 -26.13
N SER A 87 -61.92 14.58 -25.93
CA SER A 87 -62.90 14.30 -26.97
C SER A 87 -63.57 15.59 -27.42
N LEU A 88 -63.54 15.88 -28.72
CA LEU A 88 -64.28 16.97 -29.35
C LEU A 88 -65.46 16.39 -30.14
N THR A 89 -66.67 16.85 -29.87
CA THR A 89 -67.91 16.36 -30.48
C THR A 89 -68.81 17.54 -30.88
N GLY A 90 -69.69 17.35 -31.86
CA GLY A 90 -70.68 18.38 -32.17
C GLY A 90 -71.77 18.49 -31.08
N ILE A 91 -72.36 19.66 -30.91
CA ILE A 91 -73.42 19.83 -29.89
C ILE A 91 -74.71 19.11 -30.30
N GLY A 92 -75.24 18.30 -29.38
CA GLY A 92 -76.47 17.53 -29.57
C GLY A 92 -76.28 16.41 -30.58
N THR A 93 -77.01 16.45 -31.69
CA THR A 93 -76.88 15.49 -32.80
C THR A 93 -76.14 16.08 -34.01
N SER A 94 -75.58 17.28 -33.87
CA SER A 94 -74.87 17.96 -34.95
C SER A 94 -73.47 17.38 -35.12
N LYS A 95 -72.93 17.40 -36.34
CA LYS A 95 -71.52 17.11 -36.61
C LYS A 95 -70.68 18.39 -36.52
N ILE A 96 -69.36 18.25 -36.41
CA ILE A 96 -68.38 19.34 -36.36
C ILE A 96 -67.98 19.71 -37.79
N LEU A 97 -68.13 20.96 -38.19
CA LEU A 97 -67.56 21.45 -39.46
C LEU A 97 -66.03 21.41 -39.39
N LEU A 98 -65.37 20.94 -40.46
CA LEU A 98 -63.90 20.86 -40.51
C LEU A 98 -63.23 22.20 -40.19
N THR A 99 -63.80 23.31 -40.68
CA THR A 99 -63.28 24.67 -40.42
C THR A 99 -63.43 25.13 -38.97
N ASP A 100 -64.42 24.60 -38.23
CA ASP A 100 -64.58 24.88 -36.80
C ASP A 100 -63.62 24.00 -35.99
N LEU A 101 -63.44 22.74 -36.39
CA LEU A 101 -62.45 21.84 -35.80
C LEU A 101 -61.02 22.41 -35.92
N GLU A 102 -60.65 22.94 -37.09
CA GLU A 102 -59.33 23.55 -37.28
C GLU A 102 -59.05 24.69 -36.29
N LYS A 103 -60.05 25.52 -36.01
CA LYS A 103 -59.93 26.61 -35.04
C LYS A 103 -59.88 26.06 -33.61
N ALA A 104 -60.71 25.06 -33.29
CA ALA A 104 -60.75 24.46 -31.97
C ALA A 104 -59.42 23.79 -31.61
N VAL A 105 -58.87 22.94 -32.48
CA VAL A 105 -57.60 22.24 -32.24
C VAL A 105 -56.45 23.22 -32.00
N LYS A 106 -56.41 24.34 -32.73
CA LYS A 106 -55.42 25.42 -32.53
C LYS A 106 -55.53 26.10 -31.17
N GLU A 107 -56.68 26.00 -30.50
CA GLU A 107 -56.95 26.58 -29.17
C GLU A 107 -56.98 25.52 -28.05
N VAL A 108 -56.62 24.26 -28.34
CA VAL A 108 -56.39 23.25 -27.32
C VAL A 108 -55.06 23.51 -26.63
N VAL A 109 -55.09 23.55 -25.30
CA VAL A 109 -53.92 23.81 -24.48
C VAL A 109 -53.62 22.65 -23.55
N PHE A 110 -52.34 22.37 -23.37
CA PHE A 110 -51.81 21.53 -22.30
C PHE A 110 -51.55 22.37 -21.05
N SER A 111 -51.88 21.80 -19.90
CA SER A 111 -51.51 22.31 -18.59
C SER A 111 -51.18 21.17 -17.65
N THR A 112 -50.38 21.45 -16.62
CA THR A 112 -50.05 20.44 -15.61
C THR A 112 -49.87 21.05 -14.24
N THR A 113 -50.32 20.33 -13.22
CA THR A 113 -50.06 20.64 -11.81
C THR A 113 -48.84 19.91 -11.26
N ALA A 114 -48.18 19.07 -12.07
CA ALA A 114 -46.98 18.37 -11.68
C ALA A 114 -45.84 19.38 -11.37
N THR A 115 -45.24 19.24 -10.19
CA THR A 115 -44.08 20.04 -9.79
C THR A 115 -42.78 19.50 -10.35
N THR A 116 -42.77 18.24 -10.77
CA THR A 116 -41.63 17.55 -11.38
C THR A 116 -42.09 16.93 -12.70
N ILE A 117 -41.57 17.45 -13.80
CA ILE A 117 -41.86 16.98 -15.15
C ILE A 117 -40.52 16.57 -15.75
N THR A 118 -40.32 15.26 -15.93
CA THR A 118 -39.02 14.70 -16.36
C THR A 118 -39.01 14.28 -17.81
N GLU A 119 -40.19 14.02 -18.38
CA GLU A 119 -40.37 13.53 -19.74
C GLU A 119 -41.05 14.57 -20.63
N ASP A 120 -40.68 14.54 -21.91
CA ASP A 120 -41.39 15.24 -22.97
C ASP A 120 -42.82 14.68 -23.09
N LYS A 121 -43.77 15.52 -23.52
CA LYS A 121 -45.14 15.08 -23.80
C LYS A 121 -45.34 14.99 -25.30
N PHE A 122 -45.94 13.90 -25.74
CA PHE A 122 -46.36 13.72 -27.12
C PHE A 122 -47.88 13.71 -27.18
N PHE A 123 -48.43 14.37 -28.19
CA PHE A 123 -49.86 14.43 -28.43
C PHE A 123 -50.19 13.75 -29.75
N SER A 124 -51.13 12.80 -29.71
CA SER A 124 -51.75 12.26 -30.91
C SER A 124 -53.09 12.95 -31.15
N LEU A 125 -53.33 13.34 -32.39
CA LEU A 125 -54.57 13.96 -32.86
C LEU A 125 -55.18 13.01 -33.89
N THR A 126 -56.36 12.45 -33.60
CA THR A 126 -56.88 11.30 -34.35
C THR A 126 -58.35 11.46 -34.75
N ILE A 127 -58.68 10.86 -35.89
CA ILE A 127 -60.06 10.70 -36.36
C ILE A 127 -60.48 9.26 -36.09
N GLY A 128 -61.47 9.12 -35.21
CA GLY A 128 -61.88 7.82 -34.67
C GLY A 128 -61.30 7.57 -33.29
N ASP A 129 -61.93 6.66 -32.56
CA ASP A 129 -61.77 6.55 -31.12
C ASP A 129 -60.58 5.69 -30.68
N ALA A 130 -59.94 4.94 -31.58
CA ALA A 130 -58.78 4.15 -31.22
C ALA A 130 -57.60 5.08 -30.83
N ASN A 131 -56.95 4.72 -29.73
CA ASN A 131 -55.83 5.45 -29.16
C ASN A 131 -54.60 5.21 -30.05
N TYR A 132 -53.95 6.27 -30.54
CA TYR A 132 -52.79 6.16 -31.44
C TYR A 132 -51.48 6.45 -30.71
N LEU A 133 -50.52 5.52 -30.84
CA LEU A 133 -49.16 5.67 -30.33
C LEU A 133 -48.19 6.01 -31.47
N PRO A 134 -47.64 7.23 -31.51
CA PRO A 134 -46.76 7.66 -32.60
C PRO A 134 -45.46 6.87 -32.76
N SER A 135 -44.88 6.38 -31.68
CA SER A 135 -43.57 5.70 -31.70
C SER A 135 -43.63 4.35 -32.40
N THR A 136 -44.78 3.68 -32.40
CA THR A 136 -45.01 2.40 -33.06
C THR A 136 -45.86 2.50 -34.33
N ASP A 137 -46.50 3.65 -34.59
CA ASP A 137 -47.55 3.80 -35.61
C ASP A 137 -48.73 2.83 -35.39
N HIS A 138 -49.02 2.45 -34.15
CA HIS A 138 -50.09 1.49 -33.83
C HIS A 138 -51.30 2.18 -33.19
N PHE A 139 -52.48 1.59 -33.42
CA PHE A 139 -53.72 1.98 -32.76
C PHE A 139 -54.14 0.93 -31.75
N TYR A 140 -54.65 1.36 -30.60
CA TYR A 140 -55.07 0.50 -29.51
C TYR A 140 -56.52 0.82 -29.14
N GLU A 141 -57.35 -0.22 -29.02
CA GLU A 141 -58.77 -0.09 -28.69
C GLU A 141 -59.13 -1.12 -27.62
N PHE A 142 -59.68 -0.67 -26.49
CA PHE A 142 -60.25 -1.57 -25.49
C PHE A 142 -61.66 -1.95 -25.89
N ILE A 143 -61.92 -3.25 -26.01
CA ILE A 143 -63.24 -3.79 -26.31
C ILE A 143 -63.84 -4.40 -25.06
N SER A 144 -64.91 -3.80 -24.56
CA SER A 144 -65.63 -4.35 -23.41
C SER A 144 -66.40 -5.61 -23.80
N ASP A 145 -66.07 -6.72 -23.16
CA ASP A 145 -66.78 -7.99 -23.24
C ASP A 145 -66.55 -8.75 -21.94
N LEU A 146 -67.55 -8.72 -21.05
CA LEU A 146 -67.39 -9.21 -19.68
C LEU A 146 -67.29 -10.73 -19.68
N SER A 147 -66.22 -11.26 -19.07
CA SER A 147 -65.96 -12.69 -18.94
C SER A 147 -65.66 -13.42 -20.26
N ILE A 148 -65.26 -12.69 -21.31
CA ILE A 148 -64.73 -13.31 -22.53
C ILE A 148 -63.47 -14.15 -22.20
N THR A 149 -63.36 -15.34 -22.77
CA THR A 149 -62.14 -16.16 -22.63
C THR A 149 -60.99 -15.57 -23.43
N TRP A 150 -59.74 -15.84 -23.06
CA TRP A 150 -58.59 -15.36 -23.83
C TRP A 150 -58.64 -15.85 -25.28
N SER A 151 -58.99 -17.13 -25.48
CA SER A 151 -59.12 -17.75 -26.79
C SER A 151 -60.18 -17.07 -27.66
N ASP A 152 -61.34 -16.74 -27.09
CA ASP A 152 -62.41 -16.04 -27.81
C ASP A 152 -62.02 -14.57 -28.08
N ALA A 153 -61.36 -13.92 -27.13
CA ALA A 153 -60.84 -12.56 -27.28
C ALA A 153 -59.81 -12.47 -28.42
N ARG A 154 -58.93 -13.47 -28.55
CA ARG A 154 -57.98 -13.57 -29.67
C ARG A 154 -58.70 -13.61 -31.02
N ILE A 155 -59.68 -14.49 -31.15
CA ILE A 155 -60.46 -14.63 -32.40
C ILE A 155 -61.25 -13.35 -32.66
N ALA A 156 -61.82 -12.74 -31.62
CA ALA A 156 -62.59 -11.51 -31.75
C ALA A 156 -61.69 -10.34 -32.22
N ALA A 157 -60.49 -10.18 -31.65
CA ALA A 157 -59.50 -9.20 -32.07
C ALA A 157 -59.06 -9.42 -33.53
N GLU A 158 -58.79 -10.68 -33.92
CA GLU A 158 -58.44 -11.08 -35.29
C GLU A 158 -59.56 -10.86 -36.32
N ASN A 159 -60.80 -10.63 -35.91
CA ASN A 159 -61.90 -10.32 -36.81
C ASN A 159 -62.17 -8.82 -36.96
N ARG A 160 -61.46 -7.98 -36.20
CA ARG A 160 -61.63 -6.52 -36.26
C ARG A 160 -60.70 -5.91 -37.28
N THR A 161 -61.16 -4.81 -37.89
CA THR A 161 -60.34 -3.99 -38.76
C THR A 161 -60.51 -2.53 -38.41
N TYR A 162 -59.44 -1.76 -38.56
CA TYR A 162 -59.42 -0.32 -38.32
C TYR A 162 -58.79 0.39 -39.52
N TYR A 163 -59.61 1.08 -40.32
CA TYR A 163 -59.20 1.73 -41.58
C TYR A 163 -58.35 0.83 -42.50
N GLY A 164 -58.70 -0.46 -42.58
CA GLY A 164 -58.01 -1.44 -43.42
C GLY A 164 -56.83 -2.15 -42.76
N ARG A 165 -56.45 -1.75 -41.53
CA ARG A 165 -55.48 -2.48 -40.70
C ARG A 165 -56.18 -3.63 -39.97
N GLN A 166 -55.51 -4.76 -39.90
CA GLN A 166 -56.01 -5.98 -39.27
C GLN A 166 -55.74 -5.95 -37.77
N GLY A 167 -56.75 -6.21 -36.94
CA GLY A 167 -56.62 -6.27 -35.48
C GLY A 167 -56.03 -7.59 -34.98
N TYR A 168 -55.43 -7.55 -33.80
CA TYR A 168 -54.95 -8.69 -33.00
C TYR A 168 -54.89 -8.30 -31.51
N LEU A 169 -54.79 -9.27 -30.59
CA LEU A 169 -54.61 -8.92 -29.16
C LEU A 169 -53.28 -8.21 -28.97
N ALA A 170 -53.28 -7.09 -28.24
CA ALA A 170 -52.13 -6.21 -28.14
C ALA A 170 -50.86 -6.89 -27.64
N THR A 171 -49.73 -6.49 -28.20
CA THR A 171 -48.38 -6.95 -27.89
C THR A 171 -47.59 -5.77 -27.33
N LEU A 172 -47.31 -5.77 -26.03
CA LEU A 172 -46.77 -4.60 -25.33
C LEU A 172 -45.26 -4.74 -25.14
N THR A 173 -44.48 -4.17 -26.04
CA THR A 173 -43.03 -4.41 -26.13
C THR A 173 -42.16 -3.34 -25.47
N SER A 174 -42.78 -2.32 -24.87
CA SER A 174 -42.10 -1.20 -24.23
C SER A 174 -42.89 -0.64 -23.06
N ALA A 175 -42.21 0.11 -22.19
CA ALA A 175 -42.87 0.83 -21.09
C ALA A 175 -43.88 1.87 -21.58
N GLU A 176 -43.62 2.48 -22.74
CA GLU A 176 -44.52 3.43 -23.39
C GLU A 176 -45.82 2.73 -23.81
N GLU A 177 -45.74 1.57 -24.46
CA GLU A 177 -46.93 0.77 -24.83
C GLU A 177 -47.69 0.25 -23.60
N ALA A 178 -46.99 -0.16 -22.54
CA ALA A 178 -47.64 -0.61 -21.31
C ALA A 178 -48.35 0.53 -20.57
N GLN A 179 -47.78 1.73 -20.56
CA GLN A 179 -48.49 2.91 -20.07
C GLN A 179 -49.71 3.22 -20.96
N PHE A 180 -49.51 3.23 -22.28
CA PHE A 180 -50.52 3.68 -23.24
C PHE A 180 -51.71 2.72 -23.36
N ALA A 181 -51.45 1.41 -23.47
CA ALA A 181 -52.46 0.38 -23.59
C ALA A 181 -52.83 -0.25 -22.24
N GLY A 182 -51.99 -0.16 -21.20
CA GLY A 182 -52.28 -0.70 -19.88
C GLY A 182 -52.88 0.32 -18.92
N GLU A 183 -52.18 1.43 -18.69
CA GLU A 183 -52.59 2.44 -17.70
C GLU A 183 -53.66 3.39 -18.25
N GLN A 184 -53.52 3.79 -19.52
CA GLN A 184 -54.40 4.75 -20.19
C GLN A 184 -55.55 4.09 -20.97
N ALA A 185 -55.70 2.76 -20.91
CA ALA A 185 -56.86 2.10 -21.49
C ALA A 185 -58.09 2.23 -20.57
N SER A 186 -59.28 2.18 -21.17
CA SER A 186 -60.55 2.33 -20.45
C SER A 186 -60.90 1.14 -19.53
N GLY A 187 -60.13 0.04 -19.53
CA GLY A 187 -60.41 -1.13 -18.72
C GLY A 187 -59.33 -2.21 -18.72
N ALA A 188 -59.49 -3.17 -17.79
CA ALA A 188 -58.65 -4.35 -17.62
C ALA A 188 -59.09 -5.49 -18.56
N GLY A 189 -58.16 -6.06 -19.32
CA GLY A 189 -58.49 -7.06 -20.32
C GLY A 189 -57.30 -7.85 -20.84
N TRP A 190 -57.61 -8.81 -21.71
CA TRP A 190 -56.64 -9.71 -22.31
C TRP A 190 -55.68 -9.00 -23.26
N ILE A 191 -54.42 -9.45 -23.24
CA ILE A 191 -53.36 -9.10 -24.19
C ILE A 191 -52.75 -10.37 -24.80
N GLY A 192 -51.92 -10.21 -25.82
CA GLY A 192 -51.45 -11.29 -26.69
C GLY A 192 -50.43 -12.27 -26.11
N GLY A 193 -50.16 -12.23 -24.81
CA GLY A 193 -49.10 -13.01 -24.16
C GLY A 193 -49.60 -14.35 -23.62
N SER A 194 -48.82 -15.41 -23.82
CA SER A 194 -49.12 -16.74 -23.28
C SER A 194 -47.85 -17.60 -23.14
N ASP A 195 -47.84 -18.52 -22.18
CA ASP A 195 -46.85 -19.59 -22.05
C ASP A 195 -47.44 -21.01 -22.23
N GLU A 196 -48.69 -21.14 -22.72
CA GLU A 196 -49.40 -22.42 -22.92
C GLU A 196 -48.59 -23.45 -23.73
N GLU A 197 -47.76 -23.00 -24.68
CA GLU A 197 -46.90 -23.90 -25.46
C GLU A 197 -45.76 -24.52 -24.63
N THR A 198 -45.21 -23.76 -23.69
CA THR A 198 -44.09 -24.19 -22.84
C THR A 198 -44.15 -23.44 -21.53
N GLU A 199 -44.65 -24.13 -20.50
CA GLU A 199 -44.76 -23.66 -19.12
C GLU A 199 -43.53 -22.84 -18.66
N GLY A 200 -43.78 -21.64 -18.16
CA GLY A 200 -42.76 -20.72 -17.69
C GLY A 200 -41.97 -20.03 -18.81
N VAL A 201 -42.35 -20.17 -20.08
CA VAL A 201 -41.77 -19.45 -21.22
C VAL A 201 -42.84 -18.60 -21.89
N TRP A 202 -42.98 -17.37 -21.40
CA TRP A 202 -43.96 -16.41 -21.86
C TRP A 202 -43.53 -15.73 -23.15
N LYS A 203 -44.42 -15.78 -24.14
CA LYS A 203 -44.20 -15.17 -25.44
C LYS A 203 -45.45 -14.48 -25.97
N TRP A 204 -45.24 -13.50 -26.84
CA TRP A 204 -46.31 -12.97 -27.67
C TRP A 204 -46.75 -14.06 -28.65
N VAL A 205 -48.04 -14.33 -28.73
CA VAL A 205 -48.62 -15.35 -29.65
C VAL A 205 -49.57 -14.74 -30.69
N THR A 206 -49.76 -13.43 -30.64
CA THR A 206 -50.52 -12.63 -31.59
C THR A 206 -49.64 -11.55 -32.22
N GLY A 207 -50.18 -10.86 -33.23
CA GLY A 207 -49.53 -9.70 -33.84
C GLY A 207 -48.23 -10.00 -34.61
N PRO A 208 -47.55 -8.95 -35.07
CA PRO A 208 -46.24 -9.05 -35.73
C PRO A 208 -45.14 -9.65 -34.83
N GLU A 209 -45.30 -9.55 -33.51
CA GLU A 209 -44.33 -10.02 -32.51
C GLU A 209 -44.49 -11.52 -32.17
N ALA A 210 -45.47 -12.21 -32.78
CA ALA A 210 -45.75 -13.62 -32.52
C ALA A 210 -44.48 -14.49 -32.56
N GLY A 211 -44.23 -15.22 -31.47
CA GLY A 211 -43.04 -16.04 -31.23
C GLY A 211 -41.96 -15.36 -30.38
N THR A 212 -42.09 -14.07 -30.07
CA THR A 212 -41.12 -13.32 -29.26
C THR A 212 -41.31 -13.62 -27.78
N ILE A 213 -40.29 -14.20 -27.14
CA ILE A 213 -40.27 -14.46 -25.69
C ILE A 213 -40.06 -13.15 -24.94
N PHE A 214 -40.92 -12.83 -23.98
CA PHE A 214 -40.77 -11.63 -23.14
C PHE A 214 -40.48 -11.93 -21.68
N TRP A 215 -40.71 -13.17 -21.20
CA TRP A 215 -40.38 -13.57 -19.84
C TRP A 215 -40.07 -15.08 -19.72
N ASN A 216 -39.12 -15.44 -18.84
CA ASN A 216 -38.81 -16.83 -18.50
C ASN A 216 -38.84 -17.05 -16.99
N GLY A 217 -39.63 -18.00 -16.52
CA GLY A 217 -39.81 -18.39 -15.12
C GLY A 217 -41.11 -17.87 -14.51
N GLN A 218 -41.28 -18.12 -13.22
CA GLN A 218 -42.40 -17.62 -12.41
C GLN A 218 -42.06 -16.22 -11.84
N VAL A 219 -42.56 -15.88 -10.65
CA VAL A 219 -42.38 -14.61 -9.92
C VAL A 219 -40.95 -14.04 -9.89
N ASN A 220 -39.93 -14.90 -9.87
CA ASN A 220 -38.51 -14.51 -9.86
C ASN A 220 -37.80 -14.83 -11.18
N GLY A 221 -38.56 -14.78 -12.28
CA GLY A 221 -38.08 -15.02 -13.63
C GLY A 221 -37.12 -13.94 -14.13
N THR A 222 -36.82 -14.05 -15.42
CA THR A 222 -35.94 -13.12 -16.14
C THR A 222 -36.66 -12.60 -17.36
N THR A 223 -36.39 -11.35 -17.72
CA THR A 223 -37.02 -10.64 -18.83
C THR A 223 -36.04 -10.56 -20.02
N PRO A 224 -36.16 -11.40 -21.07
CA PRO A 224 -35.30 -11.28 -22.25
C PRO A 224 -35.60 -10.03 -23.06
N ASN A 225 -36.88 -9.62 -23.05
CA ASN A 225 -37.39 -8.38 -23.63
C ASN A 225 -38.16 -7.61 -22.54
N TYR A 226 -39.07 -6.73 -22.90
CA TYR A 226 -39.88 -5.97 -21.95
C TYR A 226 -41.04 -6.82 -21.37
N ALA A 227 -41.24 -6.75 -20.06
CA ALA A 227 -42.40 -7.31 -19.37
C ALA A 227 -42.87 -6.36 -18.27
N ASN A 228 -44.18 -6.24 -18.07
CA ASN A 228 -44.78 -5.38 -17.05
C ASN A 228 -45.60 -6.19 -16.04
N TRP A 229 -45.06 -7.30 -15.53
CA TRP A 229 -45.75 -8.11 -14.52
C TRP A 229 -46.01 -7.32 -13.23
N ASN A 230 -47.16 -7.57 -12.60
CA ASN A 230 -47.50 -6.98 -11.31
C ASN A 230 -46.66 -7.64 -10.18
N ASN A 231 -46.77 -7.11 -8.97
CA ASN A 231 -46.04 -7.63 -7.83
C ASN A 231 -46.42 -9.09 -7.55
N ASN A 232 -45.41 -9.96 -7.55
CA ASN A 232 -45.54 -11.41 -7.38
C ASN A 232 -46.10 -12.17 -8.59
N GLU A 233 -46.01 -11.62 -9.80
CA GLU A 233 -46.46 -12.27 -11.05
C GLU A 233 -45.29 -12.54 -12.02
N PRO A 234 -45.38 -13.50 -12.95
CA PRO A 234 -46.45 -14.49 -13.07
C PRO A 234 -46.29 -15.59 -12.02
N ASN A 235 -47.37 -15.96 -11.34
CA ASN A 235 -47.32 -16.87 -10.20
C ASN A 235 -47.73 -18.32 -10.54
N ASP A 236 -48.33 -18.54 -11.69
CA ASP A 236 -48.86 -19.81 -12.18
C ASP A 236 -49.77 -20.48 -11.14
N HIS A 237 -50.86 -19.79 -10.77
CA HIS A 237 -51.79 -20.30 -9.75
C HIS A 237 -52.54 -21.55 -10.26
N ARG A 238 -52.49 -22.63 -9.48
CA ARG A 238 -53.07 -23.93 -9.87
C ARG A 238 -54.10 -24.48 -8.90
N GLU A 239 -54.65 -23.67 -7.99
CA GLU A 239 -55.61 -24.20 -7.00
C GLU A 239 -57.01 -24.42 -7.61
N ASP A 240 -57.36 -23.71 -8.68
CA ASP A 240 -58.69 -23.74 -9.30
C ASP A 240 -58.73 -24.36 -10.71
N ASN A 241 -57.57 -24.65 -11.31
CA ASN A 241 -57.43 -25.25 -12.62
C ASN A 241 -56.19 -26.17 -12.69
N THR A 242 -56.25 -27.23 -13.51
CA THR A 242 -55.13 -28.19 -13.61
C THR A 242 -54.12 -27.85 -14.70
N THR A 243 -54.35 -26.78 -15.48
CA THR A 243 -53.54 -26.42 -16.65
C THR A 243 -52.49 -25.36 -16.35
N GLY A 244 -52.71 -24.49 -15.35
CA GLY A 244 -51.91 -23.31 -15.07
C GLY A 244 -52.64 -22.02 -15.43
N GLU A 245 -52.03 -20.90 -15.04
CA GLU A 245 -52.41 -19.56 -15.49
C GLU A 245 -51.60 -19.19 -16.72
N ASP A 246 -52.07 -19.57 -17.91
CA ASP A 246 -51.21 -19.55 -19.10
C ASP A 246 -51.35 -18.28 -19.97
N TYR A 247 -52.12 -17.27 -19.53
CA TYR A 247 -52.54 -16.14 -20.37
C TYR A 247 -52.39 -14.77 -19.68
N ALA A 248 -51.79 -13.81 -20.39
CA ALA A 248 -51.48 -12.50 -19.86
C ALA A 248 -52.70 -11.56 -19.91
N HIS A 249 -52.96 -10.89 -18.78
CA HIS A 249 -54.10 -10.01 -18.56
C HIS A 249 -53.65 -8.72 -17.89
N ILE A 250 -54.07 -7.56 -18.39
CA ILE A 250 -53.83 -6.29 -17.69
C ILE A 250 -54.72 -6.25 -16.45
N THR A 251 -54.12 -6.10 -15.27
CA THR A 251 -54.85 -6.07 -14.00
C THR A 251 -55.83 -4.92 -13.88
N ASP A 252 -56.85 -5.10 -13.03
CA ASP A 252 -57.73 -3.99 -12.63
C ASP A 252 -56.89 -2.84 -12.07
N PRO A 253 -57.16 -1.57 -12.44
CA PRO A 253 -56.39 -0.42 -11.96
C PRO A 253 -56.29 -0.26 -10.44
N SER A 254 -57.15 -0.94 -9.68
CA SER A 254 -57.08 -0.98 -8.21
C SER A 254 -56.09 -2.01 -7.63
N ILE A 255 -55.46 -2.84 -8.47
CA ILE A 255 -54.52 -3.90 -8.07
C ILE A 255 -53.08 -3.51 -8.37
N GLY A 256 -52.27 -3.40 -7.31
CA GLY A 256 -50.82 -3.30 -7.43
C GLY A 256 -50.36 -2.11 -8.29
N ILE A 257 -49.56 -2.40 -9.32
CA ILE A 257 -49.06 -1.41 -10.28
C ILE A 257 -50.10 -1.26 -11.40
N VAL A 258 -50.60 -0.05 -11.63
CA VAL A 258 -51.58 0.24 -12.70
C VAL A 258 -50.99 -0.17 -14.05
N GLY A 259 -51.80 -0.78 -14.92
CA GLY A 259 -51.36 -1.24 -16.25
C GLY A 259 -50.43 -2.46 -16.24
N ALA A 260 -50.05 -2.97 -15.07
CA ALA A 260 -49.25 -4.18 -14.94
C ALA A 260 -50.09 -5.45 -15.14
N TRP A 261 -49.41 -6.54 -15.44
CA TRP A 261 -50.02 -7.79 -15.92
C TRP A 261 -50.16 -8.82 -14.81
N ASN A 262 -51.19 -9.64 -14.92
CA ASN A 262 -51.39 -10.90 -14.23
C ASN A 262 -51.36 -12.03 -15.24
N ASP A 263 -50.96 -13.20 -14.82
CA ASP A 263 -51.29 -14.44 -15.51
C ASP A 263 -52.65 -14.94 -15.03
N LEU A 264 -53.47 -15.46 -15.92
CA LEU A 264 -54.78 -16.03 -15.59
C LEU A 264 -55.08 -17.26 -16.45
N PRO A 265 -55.99 -18.15 -16.03
CA PRO A 265 -56.44 -19.25 -16.87
C PRO A 265 -57.22 -18.72 -18.08
N ASN A 266 -57.40 -19.51 -19.13
CA ASN A 266 -58.13 -19.07 -20.35
C ASN A 266 -59.53 -18.47 -20.05
N ILE A 267 -60.19 -18.91 -18.97
CA ILE A 267 -61.52 -18.43 -18.57
C ILE A 267 -61.49 -17.14 -17.72
N GLY A 268 -60.31 -16.66 -17.35
CA GLY A 268 -60.12 -15.55 -16.41
C GLY A 268 -60.18 -15.99 -14.94
N GLY A 269 -60.02 -15.01 -14.04
CA GLY A 269 -60.12 -15.22 -12.60
C GLY A 269 -61.48 -14.82 -12.01
N THR A 270 -61.49 -14.50 -10.72
CA THR A 270 -62.69 -14.07 -9.97
C THR A 270 -62.59 -12.61 -9.51
N ASP A 271 -63.71 -12.01 -9.11
CA ASP A 271 -63.80 -10.62 -8.63
C ASP A 271 -63.16 -9.57 -9.58
N LEU A 272 -62.03 -9.00 -9.15
CA LEU A 272 -61.27 -7.99 -9.91
C LEU A 272 -60.41 -8.61 -11.03
N TYR A 273 -60.22 -9.94 -11.01
CA TYR A 273 -59.52 -10.69 -12.05
C TYR A 273 -60.47 -11.25 -13.12
N ILE A 274 -61.76 -10.91 -13.08
CA ILE A 274 -62.68 -11.21 -14.18
C ILE A 274 -62.34 -10.28 -15.34
N PRO A 275 -61.97 -10.82 -16.53
CA PRO A 275 -61.68 -10.01 -17.70
C PRO A 275 -62.88 -9.12 -18.04
N LYS A 276 -62.63 -7.80 -18.15
CA LYS A 276 -63.68 -6.84 -18.54
C LYS A 276 -63.77 -6.69 -20.07
N GLY A 277 -62.84 -7.31 -20.78
CA GLY A 277 -62.68 -7.17 -22.21
C GLY A 277 -61.29 -7.60 -22.68
N TYR A 278 -60.85 -7.00 -23.76
CA TYR A 278 -59.55 -7.24 -24.37
C TYR A 278 -59.05 -6.01 -25.12
N ILE A 279 -57.73 -5.91 -25.30
CA ILE A 279 -57.12 -4.81 -26.03
C ILE A 279 -56.75 -5.28 -27.43
N VAL A 280 -57.27 -4.56 -28.41
CA VAL A 280 -56.98 -4.79 -29.82
C VAL A 280 -55.94 -3.79 -30.26
N GLU A 281 -54.90 -4.29 -30.90
CA GLU A 281 -53.88 -3.49 -31.54
C GLU A 281 -54.02 -3.59 -33.06
N TYR A 282 -53.85 -2.46 -33.74
CA TYR A 282 -53.89 -2.36 -35.19
C TYR A 282 -52.62 -1.68 -35.69
N GLY A 283 -51.72 -2.47 -36.27
CA GLY A 283 -50.52 -1.99 -36.93
C GLY A 283 -49.62 -3.15 -37.31
N LYS A 284 -48.84 -2.98 -38.37
CA LYS A 284 -47.72 -3.86 -38.69
C LYS A 284 -46.82 -3.15 -39.70
N PRO A 285 -45.54 -3.55 -39.83
CA PRO A 285 -44.61 -2.92 -40.77
C PRO A 285 -45.03 -2.87 -42.26
N SER A 286 -46.06 -3.64 -42.65
CA SER A 286 -46.57 -3.70 -44.03
C SER A 286 -47.86 -2.92 -44.25
N ASP A 287 -48.44 -2.32 -43.21
CA ASP A 287 -49.69 -1.57 -43.34
C ASP A 287 -49.49 -0.24 -44.08
N PRO A 288 -50.49 0.22 -44.84
CA PRO A 288 -50.45 1.53 -45.45
C PRO A 288 -50.46 2.63 -44.37
N VAL A 289 -49.78 3.74 -44.67
CA VAL A 289 -49.82 4.95 -43.85
C VAL A 289 -51.25 5.47 -43.83
N LEU A 290 -51.76 5.75 -42.63
CA LEU A 290 -53.06 6.39 -42.44
C LEU A 290 -52.84 7.88 -42.15
N ASN A 291 -53.39 8.75 -43.00
CA ASN A 291 -53.32 10.20 -42.80
C ASN A 291 -54.45 10.74 -41.91
N ILE A 292 -55.09 9.88 -41.13
CA ILE A 292 -56.19 10.21 -40.19
C ILE A 292 -55.66 10.60 -38.80
N VAL A 293 -54.33 10.66 -38.67
CA VAL A 293 -53.62 11.01 -37.43
C VAL A 293 -52.58 12.08 -37.72
N ALA A 294 -52.33 12.92 -36.73
CA ALA A 294 -51.20 13.85 -36.70
C ALA A 294 -50.60 13.88 -35.30
N THR A 295 -49.34 14.28 -35.18
CA THR A 295 -48.61 14.24 -33.92
C THR A 295 -47.87 15.53 -33.66
N THR A 296 -47.80 15.89 -32.38
CA THR A 296 -47.05 17.07 -31.91
C THR A 296 -46.41 16.75 -30.56
N SER A 297 -45.50 17.59 -30.10
CA SER A 297 -44.88 17.42 -28.79
C SER A 297 -44.54 18.72 -28.11
N ILE A 298 -44.36 18.63 -26.80
CA ILE A 298 -43.72 19.64 -25.98
C ILE A 298 -42.58 19.02 -25.19
N TYR A 299 -41.54 19.82 -24.93
CA TYR A 299 -40.34 19.35 -24.24
C TYR A 299 -39.88 20.36 -23.18
N ILE A 300 -39.16 19.87 -22.17
CA ILE A 300 -38.57 20.72 -21.13
C ILE A 300 -37.05 20.73 -21.30
N PRO A 301 -36.44 21.91 -21.60
CA PRO A 301 -35.01 22.03 -21.74
C PRO A 301 -34.31 21.70 -20.42
N LYS A 302 -33.22 20.93 -20.46
CA LYS A 302 -32.43 20.63 -19.27
C LYS A 302 -30.94 20.73 -19.56
N ILE A 303 -30.13 20.82 -18.51
CA ILE A 303 -28.70 20.59 -18.61
C ILE A 303 -28.49 19.07 -18.68
N ASP A 304 -27.94 18.62 -19.80
CA ASP A 304 -27.68 17.22 -20.11
C ASP A 304 -26.40 16.73 -19.41
N SER A 305 -25.33 17.53 -19.48
CA SER A 305 -24.06 17.22 -18.82
C SER A 305 -23.30 18.46 -18.36
N THR A 306 -22.36 18.26 -17.43
CA THR A 306 -21.51 19.31 -16.84
C THR A 306 -20.08 18.81 -16.70
N THR A 307 -19.12 19.74 -16.70
CA THR A 307 -17.70 19.47 -16.47
C THR A 307 -17.17 20.36 -15.35
N ASP A 308 -16.74 19.71 -14.26
CA ASP A 308 -16.06 20.35 -13.13
C ASP A 308 -14.61 20.73 -13.47
N ALA A 309 -14.01 21.58 -12.63
CA ALA A 309 -12.61 21.96 -12.79
C ALA A 309 -11.87 22.06 -11.45
N SER A 310 -10.54 22.16 -11.51
CA SER A 310 -9.70 22.41 -10.34
C SER A 310 -8.60 23.44 -10.62
N VAL A 311 -8.17 24.14 -9.57
CA VAL A 311 -7.05 25.09 -9.59
C VAL A 311 -6.17 24.89 -8.37
N CYS A 312 -4.90 25.26 -8.49
CA CYS A 312 -3.92 25.12 -7.40
C CYS A 312 -3.75 26.44 -6.64
N GLU A 313 -4.00 26.44 -5.33
CA GLU A 313 -4.02 27.57 -4.38
C GLU A 313 -4.98 28.69 -4.74
N THR A 314 -4.76 29.31 -5.90
CA THR A 314 -5.59 30.38 -6.41
C THR A 314 -5.54 30.43 -7.92
N GLY A 315 -6.68 30.72 -8.54
CA GLY A 315 -6.78 30.83 -9.99
C GLY A 315 -8.22 30.85 -10.47
N SER A 316 -8.38 31.11 -11.76
CA SER A 316 -9.64 30.93 -12.48
C SER A 316 -9.63 29.57 -13.19
N ALA A 317 -10.80 28.93 -13.30
CA ALA A 317 -10.99 27.75 -14.13
C ALA A 317 -12.12 27.97 -15.14
N THR A 318 -12.07 27.24 -16.25
CA THR A 318 -13.20 27.15 -17.18
C THR A 318 -13.98 25.88 -16.85
N ILE A 319 -15.24 26.05 -16.50
CA ILE A 319 -16.21 24.97 -16.33
C ILE A 319 -17.21 24.99 -17.48
N ASN A 320 -17.81 23.84 -17.75
CA ASN A 320 -18.69 23.67 -18.91
C ASN A 320 -20.03 23.05 -18.51
N ALA A 321 -21.10 23.42 -19.22
CA ALA A 321 -22.38 22.73 -19.19
C ALA A 321 -22.96 22.64 -20.60
N ILE A 322 -23.61 21.51 -20.90
CA ILE A 322 -24.22 21.22 -22.20
C ILE A 322 -25.74 21.11 -22.00
N PRO A 323 -26.54 21.96 -22.65
CA PRO A 323 -27.99 21.86 -22.60
C PRO A 323 -28.53 20.88 -23.64
N THR A 324 -29.73 20.34 -23.43
CA THR A 324 -30.46 19.60 -24.47
C THR A 324 -30.82 20.51 -25.64
N GLU A 325 -31.20 21.75 -25.36
CA GLU A 325 -31.47 22.79 -26.36
C GLU A 325 -31.43 24.17 -25.69
N GLY A 326 -30.97 25.21 -26.38
CA GLY A 326 -30.99 26.59 -25.87
C GLY A 326 -29.66 27.09 -25.31
N GLN A 327 -29.71 28.20 -24.58
CA GLN A 327 -28.55 28.87 -24.00
C GLN A 327 -28.38 28.51 -22.53
N VAL A 328 -27.15 28.16 -22.12
CA VAL A 328 -26.81 27.95 -20.71
C VAL A 328 -26.68 29.29 -19.98
N LEU A 329 -27.26 29.35 -18.78
CA LEU A 329 -27.19 30.48 -17.85
C LEU A 329 -26.55 30.03 -16.52
N TRP A 330 -25.54 30.75 -16.06
CA TRP A 330 -24.75 30.42 -14.86
C TRP A 330 -25.07 31.34 -13.68
N TYR A 331 -25.22 30.77 -12.49
CA TYR A 331 -25.57 31.47 -11.26
C TYR A 331 -24.66 31.13 -10.09
N ASP A 332 -24.63 32.02 -9.10
CA ASP A 332 -23.87 31.88 -7.83
C ASP A 332 -24.62 31.09 -6.74
N ALA A 333 -25.89 30.72 -6.96
CA ALA A 333 -26.71 30.00 -6.00
C ALA A 333 -27.65 28.99 -6.67
N GLN A 334 -28.06 27.96 -5.94
CA GLN A 334 -29.00 26.95 -6.44
C GLN A 334 -30.39 27.51 -6.73
N THR A 335 -30.86 28.44 -5.90
CA THR A 335 -32.12 29.18 -6.06
C THR A 335 -31.87 30.67 -5.85
N GLY A 336 -32.56 31.53 -6.60
CA GLY A 336 -32.30 32.98 -6.58
C GLY A 336 -30.93 33.34 -7.17
N GLY A 337 -30.13 34.14 -6.45
CA GLY A 337 -28.77 34.48 -6.85
C GLY A 337 -28.65 35.48 -8.01
N THR A 338 -27.41 35.73 -8.43
CA THR A 338 -27.05 36.64 -9.53
C THR A 338 -26.70 35.82 -10.78
N LEU A 339 -27.18 36.26 -11.96
CA LEU A 339 -26.70 35.72 -13.23
C LEU A 339 -25.24 36.16 -13.45
N LEU A 340 -24.34 35.20 -13.54
CA LEU A 340 -22.90 35.44 -13.69
C LEU A 340 -22.45 35.44 -15.16
N PHE A 341 -22.99 34.52 -15.96
CA PHE A 341 -22.57 34.31 -17.34
C PHE A 341 -23.65 33.61 -18.18
N ALA A 342 -23.60 33.80 -19.51
CA ALA A 342 -24.46 33.11 -20.47
C ALA A 342 -23.63 32.52 -21.61
N GLY A 343 -23.70 31.20 -21.78
CA GLY A 343 -22.88 30.40 -22.70
C GLY A 343 -22.41 29.09 -22.06
N ASN A 344 -22.00 28.12 -22.88
CA ASN A 344 -21.68 26.77 -22.42
C ASN A 344 -20.42 26.74 -21.55
N ASP A 345 -19.40 27.53 -21.90
CA ASP A 345 -18.13 27.62 -21.18
C ASP A 345 -18.07 28.85 -20.29
N PHE A 346 -18.05 28.66 -18.98
CA PHE A 346 -17.93 29.74 -18.01
C PHE A 346 -16.53 29.74 -17.37
N THR A 347 -15.80 30.85 -17.54
CA THR A 347 -14.54 31.07 -16.83
C THR A 347 -14.81 31.81 -15.54
N THR A 348 -14.49 31.17 -14.42
CA THR A 348 -14.72 31.74 -13.08
C THR A 348 -13.82 32.96 -12.81
N PRO A 349 -14.20 33.83 -11.87
CA PRO A 349 -13.24 34.72 -11.22
C PRO A 349 -12.08 33.94 -10.58
N VAL A 350 -11.04 34.65 -10.15
CA VAL A 350 -9.95 34.07 -9.37
C VAL A 350 -10.50 33.61 -8.02
N LEU A 351 -10.36 32.31 -7.73
CA LEU A 351 -10.82 31.68 -6.50
C LEU A 351 -9.68 31.51 -5.50
N THR A 352 -10.01 31.56 -4.21
CA THR A 352 -9.10 31.20 -3.10
C THR A 352 -9.66 30.07 -2.23
N SER A 353 -10.89 29.62 -2.52
CA SER A 353 -11.57 28.50 -1.88
C SER A 353 -12.47 27.79 -2.90
N SER A 354 -12.67 26.49 -2.73
CA SER A 354 -13.59 25.72 -3.59
C SER A 354 -14.97 26.36 -3.62
N THR A 355 -15.55 26.50 -4.81
CA THR A 355 -16.80 27.22 -5.03
C THR A 355 -17.67 26.43 -6.00
N THR A 356 -18.97 26.34 -5.71
CA THR A 356 -19.96 25.70 -6.58
C THR A 356 -20.75 26.75 -7.33
N TYR A 357 -20.84 26.58 -8.65
CA TYR A 357 -21.68 27.37 -9.54
C TYR A 357 -22.86 26.54 -10.01
N TYR A 358 -23.89 27.19 -10.53
CA TYR A 358 -25.14 26.53 -10.88
C TYR A 358 -25.55 26.88 -12.31
N ALA A 359 -25.66 25.87 -13.18
CA ALA A 359 -26.08 26.02 -14.56
C ALA A 359 -27.55 25.68 -14.72
N THR A 360 -28.28 26.49 -15.50
CA THR A 360 -29.60 26.17 -16.04
C THR A 360 -29.64 26.53 -17.51
N VAL A 361 -30.75 26.24 -18.19
CA VAL A 361 -30.95 26.46 -19.61
C VAL A 361 -32.14 27.37 -19.86
N SER A 362 -32.02 28.21 -20.88
CA SER A 362 -33.08 29.07 -21.40
C SER A 362 -33.30 28.84 -22.88
N VAL A 363 -34.54 28.56 -23.28
CA VAL A 363 -34.98 28.50 -24.68
C VAL A 363 -36.05 29.57 -24.89
N ASN A 364 -35.78 30.56 -25.74
CA ASN A 364 -36.73 31.64 -26.07
C ASN A 364 -37.32 32.37 -24.84
N GLY A 365 -36.54 32.51 -23.76
CA GLY A 365 -36.99 33.14 -22.50
C GLY A 365 -37.67 32.18 -21.51
N CYS A 366 -37.87 30.92 -21.89
CA CYS A 366 -38.28 29.85 -21.00
C CYS A 366 -37.09 29.37 -20.16
N ASN A 367 -37.02 29.77 -18.90
CA ASN A 367 -35.98 29.31 -17.99
C ASN A 367 -36.45 28.08 -17.24
N THR A 368 -35.64 27.03 -17.21
CA THR A 368 -35.94 25.91 -16.32
C THR A 368 -35.48 26.22 -14.90
N PHE A 369 -36.34 25.90 -13.94
CA PHE A 369 -36.11 26.26 -12.54
C PHE A 369 -35.09 25.35 -11.85
N GLU A 370 -34.85 24.16 -12.39
CA GLU A 370 -33.82 23.25 -11.89
C GLU A 370 -32.43 23.71 -12.37
N ARG A 371 -31.53 23.98 -11.42
CA ARG A 371 -30.12 24.27 -11.72
C ARG A 371 -29.24 23.08 -11.36
N LYS A 372 -28.33 22.69 -12.25
CA LYS A 372 -27.30 21.68 -11.99
C LYS A 372 -26.06 22.32 -11.35
N PRO A 373 -25.55 21.78 -10.23
CA PRO A 373 -24.32 22.27 -9.62
C PRO A 373 -23.09 21.85 -10.45
N VAL A 374 -22.09 22.73 -10.52
CA VAL A 374 -20.79 22.49 -11.16
C VAL A 374 -19.71 23.08 -10.25
N MET A 375 -18.73 22.27 -9.86
CA MET A 375 -17.78 22.60 -8.80
C MET A 375 -16.42 22.99 -9.37
N VAL A 376 -15.86 24.08 -8.83
CA VAL A 376 -14.43 24.39 -8.98
C VAL A 376 -13.72 24.14 -7.66
N THR A 377 -12.81 23.16 -7.67
CA THR A 377 -12.04 22.76 -6.48
C THR A 377 -10.73 23.52 -6.39
N VAL A 378 -10.47 24.18 -5.26
CA VAL A 378 -9.18 24.81 -4.97
C VAL A 378 -8.32 23.84 -4.16
N ILE A 379 -7.29 23.30 -4.80
CA ILE A 379 -6.36 22.33 -4.20
C ILE A 379 -5.15 23.08 -3.65
N GLN A 380 -4.77 22.83 -2.40
CA GLN A 380 -3.55 23.42 -1.83
C GLN A 380 -2.30 22.81 -2.45
N ARG A 381 -1.27 23.62 -2.74
CA ARG A 381 -0.02 23.08 -3.28
C ARG A 381 0.66 22.21 -2.23
N PRO A 382 1.18 21.03 -2.62
CA PRO A 382 2.00 20.25 -1.72
C PRO A 382 3.35 20.94 -1.49
N THR A 383 3.99 20.64 -0.37
CA THR A 383 5.31 21.17 -0.01
C THR A 383 6.25 20.05 0.37
N ILE A 384 7.56 20.22 0.14
CA ILE A 384 8.59 19.32 0.65
C ILE A 384 8.79 19.63 2.14
N THR A 385 8.50 18.67 3.01
CA THR A 385 8.51 18.85 4.47
C THR A 385 9.85 18.53 5.10
N SER A 386 10.64 17.64 4.48
CA SER A 386 12.01 17.34 4.89
C SER A 386 12.83 16.75 3.75
N THR A 387 14.15 16.87 3.86
CA THR A 387 15.13 16.25 2.96
C THR A 387 16.25 15.61 3.77
N SER A 388 16.90 14.60 3.20
CA SER A 388 18.09 13.96 3.75
C SER A 388 19.17 13.90 2.67
N ASN A 389 20.29 14.57 2.96
CA ASN A 389 21.52 14.43 2.21
C ASN A 389 22.21 13.11 2.56
N ASP A 390 23.20 12.72 1.76
CA ASP A 390 24.06 11.56 2.06
C ASP A 390 25.52 11.90 1.77
N LEU A 391 26.41 11.42 2.63
CA LEU A 391 27.86 11.64 2.57
C LEU A 391 28.54 10.30 2.28
N ILE A 392 29.19 10.20 1.13
CA ILE A 392 29.79 8.95 0.66
C ILE A 392 31.27 9.13 0.30
N CYS A 393 32.03 8.05 0.45
CA CYS A 393 33.42 7.98 0.00
C CYS A 393 33.53 7.67 -1.49
N SER A 394 32.65 6.79 -1.99
CA SER A 394 32.59 6.37 -3.38
C SER A 394 31.26 5.67 -3.67
N GLY A 395 30.94 5.48 -4.96
CA GLY A 395 29.73 4.76 -5.36
C GLY A 395 28.48 5.64 -5.36
N SER A 396 27.36 5.08 -4.95
CA SER A 396 26.03 5.72 -4.98
C SER A 396 25.62 6.26 -3.60
N ALA A 397 24.97 7.42 -3.58
CA ALA A 397 24.31 8.00 -2.41
C ALA A 397 22.84 7.58 -2.31
N ASN A 398 22.30 7.52 -1.09
CA ASN A 398 20.89 7.28 -0.79
C ASN A 398 20.27 8.56 -0.21
N LEU A 399 19.59 9.31 -1.07
CA LEU A 399 18.93 10.56 -0.73
C LEU A 399 17.47 10.31 -0.35
N ALA A 400 16.90 11.15 0.50
CA ALA A 400 15.48 11.07 0.84
C ALA A 400 14.80 12.44 0.88
N ALA A 401 13.49 12.44 0.63
CA ALA A 401 12.64 13.61 0.81
C ALA A 401 11.21 13.19 1.17
N GLN A 402 10.52 14.03 1.93
CA GLN A 402 9.12 13.84 2.33
C GLN A 402 8.28 15.02 1.85
N THR A 403 6.99 14.77 1.58
CA THR A 403 6.04 15.78 1.12
C THR A 403 4.84 15.86 2.06
N SER A 404 4.19 17.03 2.14
CA SER A 404 2.95 17.22 2.90
C SER A 404 1.79 16.42 2.30
N ASP A 405 1.76 16.30 0.97
CA ASP A 405 0.75 15.54 0.21
C ASP A 405 1.33 15.03 -1.11
N GLY A 406 0.71 13.99 -1.66
CA GLY A 406 1.04 13.45 -2.97
C GLY A 406 2.39 12.73 -3.03
N SER A 407 3.15 12.94 -4.10
CA SER A 407 4.39 12.20 -4.40
C SER A 407 5.57 13.12 -4.66
N VAL A 408 6.77 12.62 -4.35
CA VAL A 408 8.04 13.31 -4.57
C VAL A 408 8.64 12.92 -5.92
N PHE A 409 9.00 13.92 -6.73
CA PHE A 409 9.64 13.78 -8.03
C PHE A 409 11.05 14.36 -7.99
N TRP A 410 12.05 13.59 -8.43
CA TRP A 410 13.46 13.96 -8.41
C TRP A 410 13.93 14.44 -9.78
N TYR A 411 14.83 15.42 -9.78
CA TYR A 411 15.42 16.04 -10.95
C TYR A 411 16.92 16.22 -10.77
N ASP A 412 17.64 16.22 -11.89
CA ASP A 412 19.07 16.52 -11.99
C ASP A 412 19.37 18.03 -12.02
N SER A 413 18.37 18.89 -12.24
CA SER A 413 18.52 20.35 -12.18
C SER A 413 17.22 21.06 -11.79
N LEU A 414 17.32 22.36 -11.45
CA LEU A 414 16.16 23.24 -11.25
C LEU A 414 15.29 23.40 -12.51
N THR A 415 15.88 23.26 -13.70
CA THR A 415 15.23 23.56 -14.99
C THR A 415 14.75 22.32 -15.75
N SER A 416 15.07 21.12 -15.27
CA SER A 416 14.73 19.88 -15.97
C SER A 416 13.21 19.67 -16.05
N THR A 417 12.71 19.30 -17.23
CA THR A 417 11.27 19.12 -17.48
C THR A 417 10.79 17.69 -17.15
N THR A 418 11.70 16.72 -17.16
CA THR A 418 11.41 15.31 -16.89
C THR A 418 12.05 14.87 -15.57
N PRO A 419 11.31 14.18 -14.68
CA PRO A 419 11.88 13.62 -13.47
C PRO A 419 12.79 12.43 -13.80
N ILE A 420 13.88 12.29 -13.04
CA ILE A 420 14.78 11.14 -13.12
C ILE A 420 14.33 9.98 -12.23
N PHE A 421 13.51 10.26 -11.21
CA PHE A 421 12.97 9.27 -10.28
C PHE A 421 11.71 9.80 -9.57
N THR A 422 10.85 8.89 -9.11
CA THR A 422 9.66 9.20 -8.31
C THR A 422 9.61 8.31 -7.08
N GLY A 423 9.46 8.90 -5.91
CA GLY A 423 9.41 8.21 -4.62
C GLY A 423 10.19 8.94 -3.53
N ASN A 424 10.01 8.53 -2.27
CA ASN A 424 10.58 9.25 -1.13
C ASN A 424 12.08 9.00 -0.94
N ASN A 425 12.62 7.88 -1.46
CA ASN A 425 14.03 7.52 -1.35
C ASN A 425 14.62 7.32 -2.74
N PHE A 426 15.69 8.04 -3.06
CA PHE A 426 16.36 7.98 -4.35
C PHE A 426 17.81 7.54 -4.18
N LYS A 427 18.17 6.44 -4.86
CA LYS A 427 19.56 5.99 -4.95
C LYS A 427 20.20 6.55 -6.21
N THR A 428 21.26 7.32 -6.07
CA THR A 428 21.95 7.94 -7.19
C THR A 428 22.70 6.89 -8.03
N PRO A 429 23.05 7.20 -9.30
CA PRO A 429 24.16 6.53 -9.98
C PRO A 429 25.47 6.70 -9.21
N ASN A 430 26.52 5.97 -9.61
CA ASN A 430 27.85 6.14 -9.03
C ASN A 430 28.38 7.57 -9.28
N LEU A 431 28.83 8.22 -8.22
CA LEU A 431 29.28 9.60 -8.25
C LEU A 431 30.81 9.71 -8.34
N THR A 432 31.27 10.74 -9.05
CA THR A 432 32.70 11.11 -9.15
C THR A 432 32.99 12.51 -8.59
N ALA A 433 31.94 13.25 -8.23
CA ALA A 433 32.00 14.54 -7.54
C ALA A 433 30.70 14.75 -6.73
N THR A 434 30.74 15.65 -5.74
CA THR A 434 29.54 16.13 -5.04
C THR A 434 28.52 16.65 -6.05
N THR A 435 27.28 16.16 -5.96
CA THR A 435 26.24 16.40 -6.95
C THR A 435 24.94 16.82 -6.26
N SER A 436 24.33 17.90 -6.75
CA SER A 436 23.02 18.36 -6.29
C SER A 436 21.90 17.73 -7.10
N TYR A 437 20.86 17.27 -6.40
CA TYR A 437 19.58 16.85 -6.96
C TYR A 437 18.47 17.76 -6.43
N TYR A 438 17.33 17.75 -7.10
CA TYR A 438 16.23 18.64 -6.78
C TYR A 438 14.91 17.87 -6.69
N VAL A 439 14.11 18.15 -5.67
CA VAL A 439 12.84 17.49 -5.45
C VAL A 439 11.66 18.44 -5.60
N GLU A 440 10.59 17.97 -6.24
CA GLU A 440 9.31 18.67 -6.44
C GLU A 440 8.20 17.78 -5.87
N ALA A 441 7.32 18.35 -5.05
CA ALA A 441 6.12 17.63 -4.62
C ALA A 441 5.00 17.82 -5.64
N ARG A 442 4.23 16.77 -5.92
CA ARG A 442 3.02 16.85 -6.76
C ARG A 442 1.84 16.13 -6.14
N TYR A 443 0.70 16.80 -6.15
CA TYR A 443 -0.60 16.27 -5.71
C TYR A 443 -1.64 16.69 -6.74
N PHE A 444 -2.23 15.71 -7.44
CA PHE A 444 -2.94 15.93 -8.71
C PHE A 444 -2.07 16.76 -9.67
N ASP A 445 -2.64 17.80 -10.28
CA ASP A 445 -1.93 18.71 -11.19
C ASP A 445 -1.17 19.83 -10.45
N CYS A 446 -1.24 19.86 -9.11
CA CYS A 446 -0.59 20.87 -8.29
C CYS A 446 0.83 20.48 -7.93
N LYS A 447 1.77 21.32 -8.34
CA LYS A 447 3.21 21.20 -8.05
C LYS A 447 3.58 22.15 -6.91
N SER A 448 4.57 21.79 -6.10
CA SER A 448 5.19 22.73 -5.15
C SER A 448 5.64 24.00 -5.87
N SER A 449 5.63 25.13 -5.15
CA SER A 449 5.96 26.45 -5.71
C SER A 449 7.40 26.54 -6.19
N SER A 450 8.31 25.77 -5.58
CA SER A 450 9.69 25.62 -5.98
C SER A 450 10.17 24.18 -5.78
N ARG A 451 11.34 23.87 -6.35
CA ARG A 451 12.08 22.65 -6.03
C ARG A 451 12.98 22.89 -4.82
N THR A 452 13.19 21.86 -4.01
CA THR A 452 14.12 21.86 -2.88
C THR A 452 15.38 21.08 -3.26
N GLU A 453 16.55 21.59 -2.92
CA GLU A 453 17.83 20.92 -3.18
C GLU A 453 18.10 19.79 -2.17
N VAL A 454 18.68 18.69 -2.64
CA VAL A 454 19.20 17.57 -1.85
C VAL A 454 20.58 17.20 -2.39
N ILE A 455 21.56 17.11 -1.51
CA ILE A 455 22.97 17.01 -1.91
C ILE A 455 23.49 15.59 -1.62
N ALA A 456 24.11 14.99 -2.63
CA ALA A 456 24.98 13.83 -2.46
C ALA A 456 26.43 14.32 -2.38
N GLU A 457 26.99 14.32 -1.17
CA GLU A 457 28.34 14.81 -0.89
C GLU A 457 29.36 13.70 -1.07
N LEU A 458 30.39 13.95 -1.88
CA LEU A 458 31.49 13.02 -2.12
C LEU A 458 32.75 13.51 -1.39
N ASP A 459 33.20 12.74 -0.40
CA ASP A 459 34.46 12.97 0.31
C ASP A 459 35.40 11.78 0.15
N THR A 460 36.39 11.92 -0.72
CA THR A 460 37.35 10.85 -1.07
C THR A 460 38.59 10.83 -0.17
N ARG A 461 38.61 11.56 0.95
CA ARG A 461 39.77 11.61 1.84
C ARG A 461 39.93 10.28 2.58
N ILE A 462 41.05 9.61 2.34
CA ILE A 462 41.43 8.38 3.05
C ILE A 462 41.97 8.76 4.43
N PRO A 463 41.49 8.12 5.52
CA PRO A 463 42.06 8.29 6.85
C PRO A 463 43.56 7.95 6.91
N GLU A 464 44.33 8.80 7.58
CA GLU A 464 45.73 8.54 7.94
C GLU A 464 45.87 8.53 9.46
N PHE A 465 46.67 7.60 9.98
CA PHE A 465 47.00 7.43 11.40
C PHE A 465 48.29 6.61 11.50
N ASP A 466 48.92 6.56 12.68
CA ASP A 466 50.11 5.75 12.98
C ASP A 466 49.87 4.76 14.13
N LEU A 467 50.83 3.84 14.36
CA LEU A 467 50.79 2.93 15.50
C LEU A 467 51.76 3.46 16.55
N VAL A 468 51.37 3.43 17.82
CA VAL A 468 52.29 3.77 18.92
C VAL A 468 53.46 2.77 18.93
N GLU A 469 53.17 1.47 18.80
CA GLU A 469 54.15 0.41 18.60
C GLU A 469 53.62 -0.64 17.60
N SER A 470 54.52 -1.30 16.87
CA SER A 470 54.17 -2.42 15.96
C SER A 470 54.35 -3.80 16.60
N GLU A 471 54.97 -3.86 17.77
CA GLU A 471 55.22 -5.09 18.52
C GLU A 471 54.98 -4.85 20.01
N TYR A 472 54.23 -5.72 20.67
CA TYR A 472 53.96 -5.66 22.10
C TYR A 472 54.26 -7.01 22.76
N VAL A 473 54.54 -6.96 24.06
CA VAL A 473 54.66 -8.16 24.91
C VAL A 473 53.49 -8.22 25.89
N LEU A 474 52.81 -9.36 25.91
CA LEU A 474 51.77 -9.68 26.89
C LEU A 474 52.36 -10.59 27.97
N CYS A 475 52.63 -10.00 29.14
CA CYS A 475 53.04 -10.76 30.30
C CYS A 475 51.88 -11.57 30.86
N LYS A 476 52.08 -12.88 31.05
CA LYS A 476 51.06 -13.82 31.57
C LYS A 476 50.36 -13.36 32.85
N ASP A 477 51.08 -12.66 33.73
CA ASP A 477 50.57 -12.20 35.03
C ASP A 477 49.89 -10.82 34.98
N ILE A 478 49.95 -10.09 33.86
CA ILE A 478 49.39 -8.74 33.71
C ILE A 478 47.93 -8.76 33.19
N GLY A 479 47.46 -9.89 32.66
CA GLY A 479 46.04 -10.14 32.32
C GLY A 479 45.52 -9.40 31.08
N SER A 480 45.99 -8.19 30.78
CA SER A 480 45.69 -7.46 29.54
C SER A 480 46.66 -6.32 29.25
N ILE A 481 46.85 -5.98 27.99
CA ILE A 481 47.56 -4.77 27.52
C ILE A 481 46.63 -3.94 26.61
N THR A 482 46.98 -2.67 26.37
CA THR A 482 46.22 -1.80 25.45
C THR A 482 47.06 -1.52 24.22
N LEU A 483 46.48 -1.80 23.04
CA LEU A 483 47.03 -1.41 21.76
C LEU A 483 46.47 -0.04 21.39
N GLU A 484 47.32 0.88 20.95
CA GLU A 484 46.94 2.27 20.70
C GLU A 484 47.45 2.74 19.34
N THR A 485 46.66 3.62 18.70
CA THR A 485 47.05 4.34 17.50
C THR A 485 47.59 5.74 17.85
N GLU A 486 48.53 6.24 17.05
CA GLU A 486 49.09 7.60 17.13
C GLU A 486 48.47 8.49 16.04
N ASN A 487 48.41 9.81 16.27
CA ASN A 487 47.80 10.80 15.37
C ASN A 487 46.34 10.50 15.00
N SER A 488 45.62 9.82 15.89
CA SER A 488 44.23 9.48 15.68
C SER A 488 43.34 10.73 15.57
N GLN A 489 42.27 10.63 14.80
CA GLN A 489 41.30 11.70 14.62
C GLN A 489 39.95 11.26 15.18
N ASP A 490 39.32 12.12 15.98
CA ASP A 490 38.05 11.81 16.66
C ASP A 490 36.87 11.58 15.70
N ASN A 491 37.01 12.00 14.44
CA ASN A 491 36.00 11.81 13.39
C ASN A 491 36.15 10.48 12.61
N TYR A 492 37.09 9.61 13.00
CA TYR A 492 37.29 8.29 12.41
C TYR A 492 36.84 7.18 13.35
N VAL A 493 36.35 6.10 12.76
CA VAL A 493 36.06 4.83 13.43
C VAL A 493 37.21 3.87 13.17
N TYR A 494 37.72 3.23 14.22
CA TYR A 494 38.84 2.31 14.12
C TYR A 494 38.35 0.87 14.26
N GLN A 495 38.45 0.09 13.18
CA GLN A 495 38.07 -1.32 13.19
C GLN A 495 39.30 -2.19 13.44
N TRP A 496 39.24 -2.96 14.52
CA TRP A 496 40.29 -3.86 14.95
C TRP A 496 40.04 -5.29 14.47
N PHE A 497 41.11 -6.02 14.22
CA PHE A 497 41.11 -7.41 13.79
C PHE A 497 42.11 -8.21 14.61
N LYS A 498 41.79 -9.48 14.86
CA LYS A 498 42.71 -10.49 15.39
C LYS A 498 42.75 -11.68 14.43
N GLU A 499 43.93 -12.04 13.95
CA GLU A 499 44.13 -13.13 12.96
C GLU A 499 43.22 -12.98 11.72
N GLY A 500 42.94 -11.74 11.31
CA GLY A 500 42.07 -11.41 10.18
C GLY A 500 40.57 -11.31 10.51
N GLU A 501 40.15 -11.72 11.71
CA GLU A 501 38.75 -11.65 12.14
C GLU A 501 38.46 -10.35 12.90
N VAL A 502 37.31 -9.72 12.64
CA VAL A 502 36.91 -8.46 13.30
C VAL A 502 36.70 -8.71 14.80
N ILE A 503 37.30 -7.86 15.63
CA ILE A 503 37.07 -7.85 17.08
C ILE A 503 36.28 -6.60 17.49
N ALA A 504 35.51 -6.72 18.57
CA ALA A 504 34.61 -5.65 19.01
C ALA A 504 35.39 -4.44 19.54
N GLY A 505 35.14 -3.28 18.95
CA GLY A 505 35.76 -2.00 19.31
C GLY A 505 35.72 -1.06 18.11
N ASN A 506 35.54 0.24 18.38
CA ASN A 506 35.54 1.30 17.35
C ASN A 506 36.44 2.48 17.70
N SER A 507 37.12 2.41 18.86
CA SER A 507 38.01 3.44 19.37
C SER A 507 39.43 3.30 18.82
N ALA A 508 40.18 4.41 18.87
CA ALA A 508 41.60 4.50 18.51
C ALA A 508 42.54 3.61 19.35
N SER A 509 42.01 2.92 20.38
CA SER A 509 42.70 1.95 21.20
C SER A 509 41.83 0.74 21.54
N ILE A 510 42.45 -0.38 21.87
CA ILE A 510 41.76 -1.62 22.27
C ILE A 510 42.54 -2.36 23.36
N SER A 511 41.83 -2.84 24.38
CA SER A 511 42.41 -3.70 25.42
C SER A 511 42.31 -5.17 25.00
N ILE A 512 43.43 -5.89 25.04
CA ILE A 512 43.55 -7.28 24.62
C ILE A 512 44.21 -8.12 25.72
N ASN A 513 43.88 -9.41 25.76
CA ASN A 513 44.32 -10.35 26.80
C ASN A 513 44.92 -11.64 26.23
N THR A 514 45.22 -11.66 24.93
CA THR A 514 45.77 -12.83 24.26
C THR A 514 46.77 -12.39 23.20
N SER A 515 47.86 -13.12 23.03
CA SER A 515 48.82 -12.96 21.94
C SER A 515 48.19 -13.23 20.56
N GLY A 516 48.95 -12.86 19.52
CA GLY A 516 48.60 -13.06 18.12
C GLY A 516 48.89 -11.83 17.25
N ASN A 517 48.51 -11.94 15.99
CA ASN A 517 48.60 -10.85 15.02
C ASN A 517 47.31 -10.03 15.03
N TYR A 518 47.44 -8.77 15.39
CA TYR A 518 46.36 -7.78 15.37
C TYR A 518 46.53 -6.86 14.16
N SER A 519 45.43 -6.29 13.69
CA SER A 519 45.51 -5.15 12.79
C SER A 519 44.38 -4.17 13.01
N VAL A 520 44.58 -2.94 12.57
CA VAL A 520 43.59 -1.87 12.67
C VAL A 520 43.53 -1.08 11.37
N LYS A 521 42.33 -0.68 10.99
CA LYS A 521 42.09 0.30 9.91
C LYS A 521 41.20 1.43 10.44
N ALA A 522 41.39 2.63 9.91
CA ALA A 522 40.54 3.78 10.21
C ALA A 522 39.51 3.97 9.07
N ILE A 523 38.29 4.33 9.45
CA ILE A 523 37.14 4.52 8.56
C ILE A 523 36.60 5.94 8.78
N SER A 524 36.57 6.76 7.74
CA SER A 524 36.02 8.12 7.81
C SER A 524 34.50 8.12 7.99
N ILE A 525 33.93 9.26 8.39
CA ILE A 525 32.46 9.44 8.41
C ILE A 525 31.80 9.21 7.04
N ALA A 526 32.53 9.45 5.94
CA ALA A 526 32.09 9.16 4.57
C ALA A 526 32.24 7.66 4.20
N GLY A 527 32.86 6.85 5.06
CA GLY A 527 33.11 5.44 4.82
C GLY A 527 34.41 5.12 4.07
N CYS A 528 35.35 6.06 3.95
CA CYS A 528 36.66 5.78 3.34
C CYS A 528 37.53 4.99 4.31
N GLU A 529 38.13 3.89 3.83
CA GLU A 529 38.98 3.02 4.64
C GLU A 529 40.47 3.24 4.35
N SER A 530 41.27 3.33 5.41
CA SER A 530 42.72 3.25 5.30
C SER A 530 43.19 1.84 4.96
N LYS A 531 44.46 1.69 4.57
CA LYS A 531 45.12 0.38 4.62
C LYS A 531 45.23 -0.11 6.08
N PRO A 532 45.13 -1.42 6.34
CA PRO A 532 45.34 -1.96 7.68
C PRO A 532 46.81 -1.83 8.11
N LYS A 533 47.04 -1.47 9.37
CA LYS A 533 48.36 -1.55 10.02
C LYS A 533 48.38 -2.74 10.99
N THR A 534 49.46 -3.52 10.96
CA THR A 534 49.60 -4.77 11.72
C THR A 534 50.42 -4.58 12.99
N ILE A 535 50.05 -5.31 14.05
CA ILE A 535 50.68 -5.31 15.36
C ILE A 535 50.89 -6.76 15.78
N LEU A 536 52.12 -7.13 16.11
CA LEU A 536 52.43 -8.46 16.66
C LEU A 536 52.42 -8.41 18.19
N VAL A 537 51.64 -9.26 18.84
CA VAL A 537 51.64 -9.42 20.31
C VAL A 537 52.23 -10.77 20.65
N ASN A 538 53.39 -10.78 21.33
CA ASN A 538 54.06 -11.99 21.80
C ASN A 538 53.76 -12.24 23.29
N ASP A 539 53.55 -13.49 23.68
CA ASP A 539 53.47 -13.84 25.11
C ASP A 539 54.86 -13.85 25.74
N SER A 540 54.96 -13.40 27.00
CA SER A 540 56.14 -13.60 27.84
C SER A 540 55.74 -13.85 29.30
N GLU A 541 56.63 -14.38 30.12
CA GLU A 541 56.42 -14.60 31.56
C GLU A 541 57.71 -14.40 32.37
N ILE A 542 57.56 -14.27 33.68
CA ILE A 542 58.72 -14.27 34.57
C ILE A 542 59.37 -15.66 34.57
N ALA A 543 60.71 -15.71 34.57
CA ALA A 543 61.44 -16.97 34.60
C ALA A 543 61.05 -17.83 35.82
N THR A 544 60.89 -19.12 35.59
CA THR A 544 60.84 -20.15 36.63
C THR A 544 62.17 -20.90 36.64
N ILE A 545 62.81 -20.96 37.81
CA ILE A 545 64.07 -21.68 37.99
C ILE A 545 64.02 -22.56 39.24
N THR A 546 64.50 -23.79 39.13
CA THR A 546 64.63 -24.73 40.24
C THR A 546 66.07 -25.18 40.42
N LYS A 547 66.33 -25.96 41.47
CA LYS A 547 67.64 -26.55 41.74
C LYS A 547 68.09 -27.53 40.64
N GLU A 548 67.16 -28.11 39.89
CA GLU A 548 67.42 -29.04 38.79
C GLU A 548 67.91 -28.31 37.52
N ASP A 549 67.64 -27.01 37.40
CA ASP A 549 68.00 -26.21 36.24
C ASP A 549 69.43 -25.66 36.32
N ILE A 550 70.10 -25.82 37.46
CA ILE A 550 71.42 -25.27 37.71
C ILE A 550 72.46 -26.33 38.06
N LEU A 551 73.70 -26.04 37.69
CA LEU A 551 74.89 -26.77 38.10
C LEU A 551 75.85 -25.82 38.81
N ILE A 552 76.18 -26.14 40.05
CA ILE A 552 77.16 -25.40 40.85
C ILE A 552 78.44 -26.23 40.97
N ILE A 553 79.57 -25.62 40.65
CA ILE A 553 80.91 -26.17 40.86
C ILE A 553 81.59 -25.32 41.93
N ASP A 554 81.98 -25.95 43.04
CA ASP A 554 82.61 -25.32 44.19
C ASP A 554 83.90 -26.08 44.59
N ASP A 555 84.66 -25.56 45.55
CA ASP A 555 85.99 -26.05 45.95
C ASP A 555 86.94 -26.36 44.76
N SER A 556 86.85 -25.54 43.72
CA SER A 556 87.60 -25.68 42.48
C SER A 556 88.59 -24.52 42.32
N ASN A 557 89.56 -24.67 41.41
CA ASN A 557 90.37 -23.53 40.95
C ASN A 557 89.52 -22.49 40.20
N ASN A 558 88.34 -22.90 39.71
CA ASN A 558 87.36 -22.06 39.07
C ASN A 558 85.97 -22.46 39.57
N ASN A 559 85.46 -21.74 40.56
CA ASN A 559 84.10 -21.95 41.05
C ASN A 559 83.11 -21.28 40.10
N SER A 560 82.03 -21.97 39.76
CA SER A 560 81.09 -21.52 38.74
C SER A 560 79.65 -21.93 39.02
N ILE A 561 78.71 -21.19 38.44
CA ILE A 561 77.32 -21.61 38.29
C ILE A 561 76.96 -21.62 36.80
N GLN A 562 76.24 -22.65 36.37
CA GLN A 562 75.73 -22.79 35.03
C GLN A 562 74.24 -23.10 35.06
N ILE A 563 73.45 -22.41 34.26
CA ILE A 563 72.08 -22.81 33.92
C ILE A 563 72.17 -23.91 32.86
N ILE A 564 71.78 -25.12 33.24
CA ILE A 564 71.87 -26.32 32.40
C ILE A 564 70.56 -26.61 31.66
N ASN A 565 69.44 -26.06 32.14
CA ASN A 565 68.16 -26.06 31.43
C ASN A 565 67.77 -24.63 31.06
N THR A 566 67.76 -24.32 29.76
CA THR A 566 67.45 -22.98 29.26
C THR A 566 65.95 -22.73 29.11
N ASN A 567 65.10 -23.74 29.28
CA ASN A 567 63.65 -23.57 29.24
C ASN A 567 63.14 -23.07 30.59
N LEU A 568 63.25 -21.76 30.81
CA LEU A 568 62.86 -21.08 32.05
C LEU A 568 61.43 -20.53 32.01
N GLY A 569 60.66 -20.82 30.96
CA GLY A 569 59.32 -20.29 30.73
C GLY A 569 59.15 -19.75 29.31
N ILE A 570 58.00 -19.12 29.04
CA ILE A 570 57.69 -18.43 27.78
C ILE A 570 58.40 -17.08 27.75
N GLY A 571 59.46 -16.93 26.96
CA GLY A 571 60.20 -15.66 26.84
C GLY A 571 61.70 -15.87 26.62
N GLU A 572 62.42 -14.76 26.51
CA GLU A 572 63.89 -14.73 26.41
C GLU A 572 64.46 -14.13 27.70
N TYR A 573 65.54 -14.71 28.23
CA TYR A 573 66.03 -14.39 29.57
C TYR A 573 67.50 -14.01 29.56
N GLN A 574 67.85 -13.02 30.37
CA GLN A 574 69.23 -12.62 30.64
C GLN A 574 69.58 -12.81 32.12
N PHE A 575 70.87 -12.93 32.40
CA PHE A 575 71.39 -13.35 33.71
C PHE A 575 72.39 -12.35 34.28
N SER A 576 72.33 -12.11 35.59
CA SER A 576 73.33 -11.35 36.36
C SER A 576 73.62 -12.06 37.68
N ILE A 577 74.79 -11.84 38.27
CA ILE A 577 75.16 -12.38 39.59
C ILE A 577 75.47 -11.24 40.56
N ASP A 578 74.92 -11.31 41.76
CA ASP A 578 75.08 -10.40 42.92
C ASP A 578 74.69 -8.93 42.72
N ASP A 579 74.46 -8.50 41.48
CA ASP A 579 74.02 -7.16 41.15
C ASP A 579 72.72 -7.19 40.34
N LYS A 580 71.63 -6.86 41.02
CA LYS A 580 70.27 -6.75 40.46
C LYS A 580 70.17 -5.68 39.37
N PHE A 581 70.99 -4.63 39.45
CA PHE A 581 70.98 -3.51 38.50
C PHE A 581 72.24 -3.50 37.62
N GLY A 582 73.00 -4.61 37.64
CA GLY A 582 74.24 -4.77 36.91
C GLY A 582 74.04 -5.06 35.44
N SER A 583 75.14 -5.42 34.77
CA SER A 583 75.10 -5.85 33.37
C SER A 583 74.63 -7.29 33.25
N TYR A 584 73.51 -7.49 32.57
CA TYR A 584 72.95 -8.80 32.27
C TYR A 584 73.60 -9.42 31.03
N LYS A 585 73.70 -10.74 31.01
CA LYS A 585 74.28 -11.54 29.91
C LYS A 585 73.25 -12.51 29.36
N ASP A 586 73.29 -12.79 28.06
CA ASP A 586 72.40 -13.76 27.42
C ASP A 586 72.75 -15.23 27.76
N VAL A 587 73.91 -15.46 28.40
CA VAL A 587 74.39 -16.78 28.78
C VAL A 587 74.41 -16.91 30.29
N GLY A 588 73.73 -17.94 30.82
CA GLY A 588 73.65 -18.26 32.24
C GLY A 588 74.87 -18.98 32.80
N PHE A 589 76.08 -18.60 32.42
CA PHE A 589 77.33 -19.18 32.92
C PHE A 589 78.21 -18.11 33.57
N PHE A 590 78.55 -18.30 34.83
CA PHE A 590 79.40 -17.41 35.61
C PHE A 590 80.51 -18.22 36.27
N GLU A 591 81.73 -17.69 36.23
CA GLU A 591 82.94 -18.35 36.69
C GLU A 591 83.78 -17.42 37.58
N ASN A 592 84.80 -17.96 38.24
CA ASN A 592 85.64 -17.29 39.24
C ASN A 592 84.84 -16.70 40.42
N ILE A 593 83.79 -17.40 40.85
CA ILE A 593 82.91 -16.95 41.93
C ILE A 593 83.60 -17.16 43.29
N SER A 594 83.60 -16.11 44.13
CA SER A 594 84.21 -16.18 45.46
C SER A 594 83.46 -17.15 46.38
N THR A 595 84.12 -17.64 47.43
CA THR A 595 83.46 -18.42 48.48
C THR A 595 82.46 -17.54 49.24
N GLY A 596 81.20 -17.97 49.35
CA GLY A 596 80.15 -17.17 49.98
C GLY A 596 78.75 -17.46 49.45
N THR A 597 77.76 -16.69 49.94
CA THR A 597 76.39 -16.69 49.44
C THR A 597 76.27 -15.69 48.29
N HIS A 598 75.67 -16.15 47.20
CA HIS A 598 75.50 -15.41 45.95
C HIS A 598 74.04 -15.42 45.51
N VAL A 599 73.66 -14.45 44.68
CA VAL A 599 72.31 -14.36 44.10
C VAL A 599 72.41 -14.30 42.59
N LEU A 600 71.81 -15.28 41.91
CA LEU A 600 71.58 -15.26 40.47
C LEU A 600 70.28 -14.51 40.19
N PHE A 601 70.36 -13.43 39.41
CA PHE A 601 69.22 -12.69 38.92
C PHE A 601 68.91 -13.12 37.49
N ILE A 602 67.65 -13.47 37.21
CA ILE A 602 67.18 -13.82 35.88
C ILE A 602 66.11 -12.81 35.49
N LYS A 603 66.38 -12.05 34.43
CA LYS A 603 65.53 -10.98 33.91
C LYS A 603 64.87 -11.44 32.61
N ASP A 604 63.55 -11.35 32.55
CA ASP A 604 62.83 -11.48 31.29
C ASP A 604 63.10 -10.26 30.38
N MET A 605 63.40 -10.52 29.11
CA MET A 605 63.62 -9.49 28.10
C MET A 605 62.32 -8.83 27.64
N GLY A 606 61.19 -9.52 27.79
CA GLY A 606 59.86 -8.98 27.54
C GLY A 606 59.38 -7.95 28.58
N GLY A 607 60.14 -7.75 29.66
CA GLY A 607 59.82 -6.79 30.71
C GLY A 607 58.90 -7.31 31.81
N CYS A 608 58.60 -8.62 31.85
CA CYS A 608 57.65 -9.21 32.80
C CYS A 608 58.20 -9.33 34.23
N GLY A 609 59.50 -9.24 34.44
CA GLY A 609 60.09 -9.16 35.77
C GLY A 609 61.49 -9.74 35.89
N ILE A 610 61.96 -9.76 37.15
CA ILE A 610 63.25 -10.34 37.53
C ILE A 610 63.02 -11.28 38.70
N ILE A 611 63.49 -12.52 38.59
CA ILE A 611 63.50 -13.48 39.70
C ILE A 611 64.91 -13.65 40.27
N GLU A 612 64.99 -14.04 41.53
CA GLU A 612 66.23 -14.18 42.30
C GLU A 612 66.39 -15.63 42.76
N TYR A 613 67.52 -16.24 42.44
CA TYR A 613 67.90 -17.57 42.93
C TYR A 613 69.15 -17.46 43.81
N THR A 614 68.99 -17.67 45.11
CA THR A 614 70.12 -17.66 46.04
C THR A 614 70.83 -19.02 46.03
N PHE A 615 72.17 -19.00 45.91
CA PHE A 615 73.02 -20.17 46.01
C PHE A 615 74.27 -19.87 46.85
N SER A 616 75.13 -20.86 47.12
CA SER A 616 76.43 -20.60 47.75
C SER A 616 77.54 -21.41 47.14
N ILE A 617 78.72 -20.80 47.09
CA ILE A 617 79.98 -21.46 46.76
C ILE A 617 80.63 -21.88 48.08
N LEU A 618 80.74 -23.20 48.27
CA LEU A 618 81.32 -23.79 49.47
C LEU A 618 82.79 -24.10 49.26
N GLU A 619 83.60 -23.79 50.27
CA GLU A 619 85.03 -24.12 50.27
C GLU A 619 85.37 -24.80 51.58
N TYR A 620 86.17 -25.86 51.51
CA TYR A 620 86.66 -26.52 52.72
C TYR A 620 88.18 -26.37 52.82
N PRO A 621 88.69 -25.72 53.89
CA PRO A 621 90.13 -25.51 54.04
C PRO A 621 90.89 -26.84 54.02
N LYS A 622 91.93 -26.94 53.20
CA LYS A 622 92.76 -28.16 53.09
C LYS A 622 93.61 -28.41 54.34
N PHE A 623 93.81 -27.39 55.17
CA PHE A 623 94.56 -27.49 56.42
C PHE A 623 94.08 -26.48 57.45
N PHE A 624 94.48 -26.69 58.71
CA PHE A 624 94.32 -25.71 59.78
C PHE A 624 95.45 -25.86 60.82
N THR A 625 95.75 -24.78 61.54
CA THR A 625 96.88 -24.61 62.48
C THR A 625 96.37 -24.13 63.83
N PRO A 626 95.85 -25.00 64.71
CA PRO A 626 95.33 -24.62 66.02
C PRO A 626 96.45 -24.25 67.01
N ASN A 627 97.01 -23.05 66.84
CA ASN A 627 98.10 -22.45 67.64
C ASN A 627 97.65 -21.22 68.46
N ASN A 628 96.38 -20.85 68.33
CA ASN A 628 95.71 -19.73 68.99
C ASN A 628 96.26 -18.35 68.59
N ASP A 629 96.72 -18.21 67.35
CA ASP A 629 97.18 -16.93 66.77
C ASP A 629 96.06 -16.13 66.06
N GLY A 630 94.84 -16.67 66.06
CA GLY A 630 93.66 -16.10 65.43
C GLY A 630 93.53 -16.49 63.95
N LYS A 631 94.46 -17.25 63.37
CA LYS A 631 94.46 -17.66 61.95
C LYS A 631 94.41 -19.18 61.82
N ASN A 632 93.40 -19.68 61.11
CA ASN A 632 93.20 -21.11 60.86
C ASN A 632 93.20 -21.96 62.14
N ASP A 633 92.73 -21.42 63.27
CA ASP A 633 92.70 -22.14 64.54
C ASP A 633 91.59 -23.19 64.63
N MET A 634 90.51 -22.96 63.88
CA MET A 634 89.34 -23.83 63.79
C MET A 634 89.17 -24.25 62.34
N TRP A 635 88.84 -25.52 62.13
CA TRP A 635 88.42 -26.03 60.83
C TRP A 635 86.90 -26.09 60.73
N ASN A 636 86.33 -25.47 59.69
CA ASN A 636 84.92 -25.55 59.33
C ASN A 636 84.75 -25.29 57.83
N ILE A 637 83.58 -25.62 57.28
CA ILE A 637 83.23 -25.31 55.89
C ILE A 637 82.97 -23.81 55.76
N LYS A 638 83.67 -23.16 54.83
CA LYS A 638 83.50 -21.74 54.49
C LYS A 638 82.43 -21.58 53.41
N GLY A 639 81.79 -20.41 53.38
CA GLY A 639 80.65 -20.14 52.49
C GLY A 639 79.32 -20.73 52.97
N TYR A 640 79.33 -21.48 54.08
CA TYR A 640 78.12 -21.94 54.76
C TYR A 640 77.42 -20.77 55.48
N ASN A 641 76.11 -20.67 55.28
CA ASN A 641 75.23 -19.79 56.04
C ASN A 641 74.10 -20.62 56.68
N LYS A 642 73.99 -20.56 58.02
CA LYS A 642 72.97 -21.29 58.79
C LYS A 642 71.53 -20.94 58.42
N ASP A 643 71.30 -19.75 57.88
CA ASP A 643 69.97 -19.29 57.50
C ASP A 643 69.59 -19.75 56.07
N GLN A 644 70.54 -20.33 55.31
CA GLN A 644 70.35 -20.79 53.93
C GLN A 644 70.51 -22.31 53.78
N TYR A 645 71.10 -22.99 54.76
CA TYR A 645 71.40 -24.42 54.70
C TYR A 645 71.03 -25.13 56.00
N THR A 646 70.37 -26.28 55.86
CA THR A 646 70.29 -27.29 56.91
C THR A 646 71.52 -28.19 56.80
N VAL A 647 72.45 -28.06 57.76
CA VAL A 647 73.55 -29.02 57.94
C VAL A 647 73.05 -30.11 58.86
N THR A 648 73.12 -31.35 58.38
CA THR A 648 72.74 -32.51 59.19
C THR A 648 73.76 -32.80 60.28
N ASP A 649 75.06 -32.75 59.96
CA ASP A 649 76.25 -32.69 60.85
C ASP A 649 77.54 -32.75 59.99
N ILE A 650 78.68 -32.23 60.46
CA ILE A 650 80.00 -32.50 59.83
C ILE A 650 80.77 -33.52 60.67
N TYR A 651 81.07 -34.66 60.07
CA TYR A 651 81.75 -35.77 60.72
C TYR A 651 83.23 -35.76 60.35
N ILE A 652 84.12 -35.91 61.34
CA ILE A 652 85.57 -35.95 61.14
C ILE A 652 86.13 -37.31 61.56
N TYR A 653 86.91 -37.92 60.67
CA TYR A 653 87.45 -39.26 60.79
C TYR A 653 88.99 -39.24 60.81
N ASN A 654 89.58 -40.20 61.52
CA ASN A 654 91.02 -40.47 61.45
C ASN A 654 91.39 -41.31 60.21
N ARG A 655 92.68 -41.58 60.02
CA ARG A 655 93.22 -42.40 58.90
C ARG A 655 92.71 -43.83 58.80
N PHE A 656 92.06 -44.34 59.84
CA PHE A 656 91.48 -45.68 59.87
C PHE A 656 89.96 -45.66 59.65
N GLY A 657 89.37 -44.50 59.34
CA GLY A 657 87.92 -44.35 59.14
C GLY A 657 87.12 -44.27 60.45
N VAL A 658 87.77 -44.12 61.60
CA VAL A 658 87.08 -44.00 62.90
C VAL A 658 86.66 -42.55 63.11
N LEU A 659 85.38 -42.34 63.45
CA LEU A 659 84.84 -41.03 63.81
C LEU A 659 85.52 -40.52 65.10
N ILE A 660 86.08 -39.33 65.04
CA ILE A 660 86.81 -38.70 66.14
C ILE A 660 86.24 -37.34 66.53
N TYR A 661 85.41 -36.72 65.71
CA TYR A 661 84.75 -35.46 66.08
C TYR A 661 83.49 -35.27 65.26
N LYS A 662 82.47 -34.65 65.86
CA LYS A 662 81.27 -34.19 65.17
C LYS A 662 81.18 -32.68 65.38
N ILE A 663 81.10 -31.93 64.30
CA ILE A 663 80.78 -30.50 64.35
C ILE A 663 79.27 -30.39 64.21
N ASP A 664 78.59 -30.03 65.29
CA ASP A 664 77.15 -29.73 65.28
C ASP A 664 76.87 -28.44 64.49
N ALA A 665 75.67 -28.34 63.94
CA ALA A 665 75.19 -27.13 63.26
C ALA A 665 75.30 -25.90 64.19
N GLY A 666 76.07 -24.89 63.77
CA GLY A 666 76.31 -23.66 64.54
C GLY A 666 77.59 -23.64 65.39
N SER A 667 78.37 -24.73 65.42
CA SER A 667 79.69 -24.73 66.06
C SER A 667 80.70 -23.87 65.29
N SER A 668 81.65 -23.26 66.02
CA SER A 668 82.76 -22.50 65.44
C SER A 668 83.77 -23.38 64.67
N GLY A 669 83.61 -24.70 64.70
CA GLY A 669 84.42 -25.68 63.97
C GLY A 669 85.19 -26.61 64.88
N TRP A 670 86.20 -27.29 64.33
CA TRP A 670 87.07 -28.22 65.05
C TRP A 670 88.47 -27.66 65.26
N ASN A 671 88.96 -27.67 66.51
CA ASN A 671 90.29 -27.18 66.89
C ASN A 671 91.39 -28.28 66.92
N GLY A 672 91.11 -29.45 66.36
CA GLY A 672 92.09 -30.55 66.34
C GLY A 672 92.31 -31.19 67.71
N THR A 673 91.30 -31.17 68.58
CA THR A 673 91.28 -31.91 69.85
C THR A 673 90.24 -33.02 69.83
N TYR A 674 90.49 -34.09 70.59
CA TYR A 674 89.55 -35.17 70.83
C TYR A 674 89.63 -35.59 72.29
N ASN A 675 88.49 -35.62 73.00
CA ASN A 675 88.40 -35.91 74.44
C ASN A 675 89.41 -35.11 75.29
N GLY A 676 89.54 -33.81 74.99
CA GLY A 676 90.43 -32.89 75.70
C GLY A 676 91.93 -33.03 75.36
N LYS A 677 92.31 -33.97 74.49
CA LYS A 677 93.71 -34.17 74.07
C LYS A 677 93.97 -33.57 72.69
N LYS A 678 95.16 -32.97 72.53
CA LYS A 678 95.70 -32.53 71.24
C LYS A 678 95.97 -33.75 70.35
N LEU A 679 95.32 -33.82 69.20
CA LEU A 679 95.60 -34.82 68.17
C LEU A 679 96.94 -34.58 67.43
N PRO A 680 97.61 -35.62 66.93
CA PRO A 680 98.89 -35.48 66.22
C PRO A 680 98.72 -34.74 64.90
N PRO A 681 99.78 -34.06 64.39
CA PRO A 681 99.77 -33.52 63.05
C PRO A 681 99.63 -34.67 62.04
N ASN A 682 98.51 -34.69 61.32
CA ASN A 682 98.15 -35.76 60.38
C ASN A 682 97.04 -35.32 59.42
N SER A 683 96.75 -36.16 58.44
CA SER A 683 95.55 -36.04 57.63
C SER A 683 94.35 -36.65 58.36
N TYR A 684 93.23 -35.95 58.25
CA TYR A 684 91.90 -36.31 58.69
C TYR A 684 90.95 -36.23 57.51
N TRP A 685 89.77 -36.83 57.62
CA TRP A 685 88.76 -36.80 56.56
C TRP A 685 87.48 -36.27 57.13
N PHE A 686 86.73 -35.51 56.34
CA PHE A 686 85.39 -35.10 56.71
C PHE A 686 84.36 -35.61 55.72
N GLN A 687 83.13 -35.73 56.21
CA GLN A 687 81.94 -35.96 55.41
C GLN A 687 80.78 -35.13 55.97
N THR A 688 79.97 -34.54 55.10
CA THR A 688 78.72 -33.88 55.48
C THR A 688 77.71 -33.90 54.33
N ILE A 689 76.43 -33.74 54.66
CA ILE A 689 75.37 -33.47 53.71
C ILE A 689 74.79 -32.10 54.05
N LEU A 690 74.85 -31.20 53.07
CA LEU A 690 74.28 -29.86 53.14
C LEU A 690 73.04 -29.81 52.26
N THR A 691 71.89 -29.47 52.84
CA THR A 691 70.67 -29.20 52.07
C THR A 691 70.37 -27.72 52.14
N ASP A 692 70.34 -27.04 51.00
CA ASP A 692 69.97 -25.62 50.94
C ASP A 692 68.46 -25.40 51.12
N LYS A 693 68.04 -24.14 51.28
CA LYS A 693 66.62 -23.74 51.38
C LYS A 693 65.79 -24.07 50.14
N ASN A 694 66.43 -24.29 48.99
CA ASN A 694 65.79 -24.68 47.73
C ASN A 694 65.66 -26.22 47.62
N GLY A 695 66.15 -26.96 48.63
CA GLY A 695 66.10 -28.41 48.71
C GLY A 695 67.23 -29.12 47.95
N LEU A 696 68.27 -28.42 47.50
CA LEU A 696 69.46 -29.03 46.89
C LEU A 696 70.34 -29.64 47.97
N SER A 697 70.41 -30.98 47.98
CA SER A 697 71.29 -31.74 48.88
C SER A 697 72.61 -32.08 48.18
N VAL A 698 73.71 -31.62 48.75
CA VAL A 698 75.06 -31.93 48.26
C VAL A 698 75.83 -32.68 49.34
N GLU A 699 76.32 -33.86 48.99
CA GLU A 699 77.28 -34.60 49.81
C GLU A 699 78.69 -34.05 49.55
N LYS A 700 79.39 -33.65 50.62
CA LYS A 700 80.79 -33.21 50.56
C LYS A 700 81.66 -34.13 51.40
N LYS A 701 82.79 -34.52 50.82
CA LYS A 701 83.84 -35.30 51.49
C LYS A 701 85.21 -34.82 51.05
N GLY A 702 86.17 -34.80 51.96
CA GLY A 702 87.52 -34.34 51.65
C GLY A 702 88.51 -34.68 52.76
N SER A 703 89.80 -34.44 52.48
CA SER A 703 90.86 -34.57 53.47
C SER A 703 91.28 -33.20 54.03
N ILE A 704 91.70 -33.20 55.29
CA ILE A 704 92.11 -32.03 56.05
C ILE A 704 93.45 -32.34 56.70
N SER A 705 94.46 -31.50 56.50
CA SER A 705 95.73 -31.61 57.21
C SER A 705 95.70 -30.77 58.51
N LEU A 706 95.77 -31.43 59.66
CA LEU A 706 96.03 -30.76 60.94
C LEU A 706 97.54 -30.52 61.04
N ILE A 707 97.96 -29.26 61.07
CA ILE A 707 99.38 -28.88 61.15
C ILE A 707 99.67 -28.35 62.56
N ARG A 708 100.70 -28.91 63.19
CA ARG A 708 101.23 -28.49 64.49
C ARG A 708 102.75 -28.54 64.42
N ASN A 709 103.39 -27.47 64.89
CA ASN A 709 104.84 -27.42 65.10
C ASN A 709 105.20 -27.93 66.50
#